data_AF-Q65PR7-F1
#
_entry.id   AF-Q65PR7-F1
#
_cell.length_a   1.000
_cell.length_b   1.000
_cell.length_c   1.000
_cell.angle_alpha   90.00
_cell.angle_beta   90.00
_cell.angle_gamma   90.00
#
_symmetry.space_group_name_H-M   'P 1'
#
loop_
_entity.id
_entity.type
_entity.pdbx_description
1 polymer ?
#
loop_
_entity_poly.entity_id
_entity_poly.type
_entity_poly.pdbx_seq_one_letter_code
_entity_poly.pdbx_strand_id
1 'polypeptide(L)'
;MTMTSVNHGEPYFLKADISKAGQSSASINDYIKMRVADNGKILPVQWYDQGRVMNVNGMIPFIEGAVGQWHTDDDDNIVMAPDADYRDWQGSAANTRDGGWADYILTDQMFTQKGIFYGKIGLMDGNGRRLTSIDIWFRVLGNDVMFGLTQKYYSDRVEKLIRQIEDKTDQVIKEARDAYTKETQATRDALIAKNAEVEEVRAEERIIGNRLINYQDQIDKNDIIKRGEFNQNNESMKNMVQNQLSKISATPIMLANLDSVKEKFPNGTEQLVVTSNGHRAIWTDSQWQDGGIYQSAGIAPETVDIENLKGVYQDEKAPNLYSELSSNIRLGGFHKADGTFIPNSDWGEISIGVSPSEQITWNQLTYSYTFWKNDTYVSGGDANESLITVTIPQDITAIKIPVSLRDTDTFKKRDFCIVRGSKIADAYPQNNVIPKTWIPSKNVSLQVGDGMIVGQGTINITFDDEQWYMNLPQESQVVYRSRMMPISNKKVALVGLGHSRGTWIYFNDATWKLQTFSAPNEDSNLISVGMMYDSFEPSSWNIKTNLQLKINNNPKTLGVITNENITPSTTIPMISGLGSVQIDTAANTMSFNNLYISYGHTTEEINSNPINIEKIKSGAWLYYDFDVKKIVSSLDENISFNWGNIGAYWYPNHIVLNGNPTIFIDGVKYNSFEPLKGHKINVLGDSISQGINTSKSYVSDLKTVTGADLIRNYGVAGASISQKSIDRFEWDNIEPLISSYSRMDQDADVIVIFAGVNDWVYGRQLGDDKSVDITTFYGALNTLLTNLRSQYVGATIILVTPLQTDWTTRPANGVDDTSGKNVEGLYLKDYVDAIKKSASKYAVPVLDLYSSMFYPFNKDFKDKYMTDSLHPTRAGHILLADRIGKFINEKV
;
A
#
# COMPACT_ATOMS: atom_id res chain seq x y z
N MET A 1 -40.94 33.59 -57.73
CA MET A 1 -41.27 32.16 -57.85
C MET A 1 -42.79 32.06 -57.80
N THR A 2 -43.41 31.33 -58.71
CA THR A 2 -44.86 31.40 -58.93
C THR A 2 -45.45 30.00 -59.00
N MET A 3 -46.44 29.71 -58.16
CA MET A 3 -47.33 28.56 -58.35
C MET A 3 -48.79 28.97 -58.10
N THR A 4 -49.54 29.07 -59.20
CA THR A 4 -50.97 28.79 -59.28
C THR A 4 -51.17 27.27 -59.14
N SER A 5 -52.30 26.69 -58.70
CA SER A 5 -53.65 27.17 -58.30
C SER A 5 -54.34 25.96 -57.56
N VAL A 6 -55.65 25.79 -57.29
CA VAL A 6 -56.93 26.30 -57.85
C VAL A 6 -58.06 26.18 -56.81
N ASN A 7 -58.91 27.22 -56.69
CA ASN A 7 -60.36 27.02 -56.54
C ASN A 7 -61.19 28.04 -57.36
N HIS A 8 -60.83 28.20 -58.64
CA HIS A 8 -61.62 28.91 -59.68
C HIS A 8 -62.07 30.36 -59.41
N GLY A 9 -61.53 31.03 -58.39
CA GLY A 9 -61.91 32.39 -58.00
C GLY A 9 -62.83 32.49 -56.80
N GLU A 10 -63.28 31.35 -56.24
CA GLU A 10 -63.98 31.34 -54.95
C GLU A 10 -62.98 31.34 -53.78
N PRO A 11 -63.25 32.06 -52.68
CA PRO A 11 -62.42 32.01 -51.47
C PRO A 11 -62.45 30.59 -50.88
N TYR A 12 -61.44 30.22 -50.08
CA TYR A 12 -61.48 28.95 -49.32
C TYR A 12 -62.46 29.07 -48.15
N PHE A 13 -63.19 27.98 -47.88
CA PHE A 13 -64.28 27.93 -46.90
C PHE A 13 -64.48 26.52 -46.33
N LEU A 14 -65.10 26.44 -45.16
CA LEU A 14 -65.50 25.14 -44.58
C LEU A 14 -66.84 24.68 -45.18
N LYS A 15 -66.93 23.41 -45.56
CA LYS A 15 -68.19 22.77 -45.95
C LYS A 15 -68.75 21.98 -44.78
N ALA A 16 -69.90 22.42 -44.27
CA ALA A 16 -70.58 21.81 -43.12
C ALA A 16 -71.84 21.08 -43.59
N ASP A 17 -71.81 19.75 -43.71
CA ASP A 17 -72.99 18.93 -44.00
C ASP A 17 -73.58 18.37 -42.69
N ILE A 18 -74.78 18.80 -42.33
CA ILE A 18 -75.44 18.44 -41.06
C ILE A 18 -75.83 16.95 -40.99
N SER A 19 -75.94 16.29 -42.14
CA SER A 19 -76.28 14.87 -42.28
C SER A 19 -75.05 13.97 -42.43
N LYS A 20 -73.91 14.57 -42.77
CA LYS A 20 -72.63 13.90 -43.03
C LYS A 20 -71.51 14.66 -42.36
N ALA A 21 -71.43 14.54 -41.03
CA ALA A 21 -70.28 14.92 -40.23
C ALA A 21 -69.07 14.00 -40.51
N GLY A 22 -68.60 13.98 -41.75
CA GLY A 22 -67.49 13.17 -42.22
C GLY A 22 -66.16 13.69 -41.67
N GLN A 23 -65.39 12.78 -41.07
CA GLN A 23 -64.08 13.09 -40.49
C GLN A 23 -63.14 13.68 -41.54
N SER A 24 -62.64 14.89 -41.30
CA SER A 24 -61.62 15.51 -42.15
C SER A 24 -60.84 16.58 -41.37
N SER A 25 -59.54 16.68 -41.67
CA SER A 25 -58.64 17.71 -41.15
C SER A 25 -57.90 18.37 -42.31
N ALA A 26 -57.63 19.66 -42.20
CA ALA A 26 -57.02 20.46 -43.25
C ALA A 26 -56.18 21.60 -42.66
N SER A 27 -54.97 21.79 -43.17
CA SER A 27 -54.25 23.05 -42.93
C SER A 27 -54.90 24.17 -43.73
N ILE A 28 -55.03 25.35 -43.11
CA ILE A 28 -55.63 26.54 -43.72
C ILE A 28 -54.64 27.71 -43.87
N ASN A 29 -53.34 27.47 -43.61
CA ASN A 29 -52.29 28.49 -43.49
C ASN A 29 -52.00 29.29 -44.76
N ASP A 30 -52.26 28.71 -45.92
CA ASP A 30 -52.12 29.39 -47.20
C ASP A 30 -53.18 30.50 -47.39
N TYR A 31 -54.28 30.47 -46.61
CA TYR A 31 -55.46 31.32 -46.81
C TYR A 31 -55.88 32.13 -45.58
N ILE A 32 -55.93 31.54 -44.38
CA ILE A 32 -56.26 32.26 -43.13
C ILE A 32 -55.02 32.28 -42.22
N LYS A 33 -54.19 33.31 -42.39
CA LYS A 33 -53.03 33.55 -41.53
C LYS A 33 -53.49 34.21 -40.23
N MET A 34 -53.40 33.47 -39.13
CA MET A 34 -53.72 33.96 -37.79
C MET A 34 -52.54 33.84 -36.84
N ARG A 35 -52.54 34.73 -35.84
CA ARG A 35 -51.62 34.74 -34.70
C ARG A 35 -52.42 34.73 -33.41
N VAL A 36 -51.75 34.43 -32.31
CA VAL A 36 -52.30 34.71 -30.98
C VAL A 36 -52.60 36.21 -30.87
N ALA A 37 -53.79 36.53 -30.32
CA ALA A 37 -54.36 37.87 -30.25
C ALA A 37 -54.80 38.54 -31.58
N ASP A 38 -54.95 37.80 -32.69
CA ASP A 38 -55.70 38.30 -33.86
C ASP A 38 -57.21 38.30 -33.56
N ASN A 39 -57.83 39.49 -33.46
CA ASN A 39 -59.27 39.65 -33.29
C ASN A 39 -59.98 39.92 -34.64
N GLY A 40 -61.27 39.58 -34.74
CA GLY A 40 -62.14 40.00 -35.82
C GLY A 40 -61.95 39.26 -37.16
N LYS A 41 -61.32 38.07 -37.19
CA LYS A 41 -61.11 37.33 -38.44
C LYS A 41 -62.37 36.60 -38.86
N ILE A 42 -62.72 36.68 -40.15
CA ILE A 42 -63.89 35.99 -40.71
C ILE A 42 -63.48 34.58 -41.18
N LEU A 43 -64.19 33.57 -40.69
CA LEU A 43 -64.19 32.19 -41.14
C LEU A 43 -65.49 31.93 -41.94
N PRO A 44 -65.43 31.89 -43.28
CA PRO A 44 -66.62 31.59 -44.09
C PRO A 44 -66.93 30.09 -44.09
N VAL A 45 -68.21 29.77 -43.89
CA VAL A 45 -68.73 28.39 -43.85
C VAL A 45 -69.93 28.30 -44.79
N GLN A 46 -69.98 27.26 -45.63
CA GLN A 46 -71.14 26.94 -46.46
C GLN A 46 -71.83 25.69 -45.90
N TRP A 47 -73.12 25.82 -45.59
CA TRP A 47 -73.92 24.79 -44.95
C TRP A 47 -74.72 23.94 -45.95
N TYR A 48 -74.76 22.64 -45.69
CA TYR A 48 -75.41 21.62 -46.49
C TYR A 48 -76.25 20.67 -45.63
N ASP A 49 -77.29 20.11 -46.23
CA ASP A 49 -78.03 18.96 -45.71
C ASP A 49 -78.15 17.91 -46.83
N GLN A 50 -77.68 16.69 -46.57
CA GLN A 50 -77.63 15.56 -47.51
C GLN A 50 -77.00 15.93 -48.86
N GLY A 51 -75.92 16.72 -48.83
CA GLY A 51 -75.21 17.24 -49.99
C GLY A 51 -75.93 18.37 -50.75
N ARG A 52 -77.07 18.87 -50.25
CA ARG A 52 -77.81 20.01 -50.82
C ARG A 52 -77.50 21.28 -50.02
N VAL A 53 -77.25 22.39 -50.72
CA VAL A 53 -77.01 23.69 -50.07
C VAL A 53 -78.23 24.11 -49.25
N MET A 54 -78.03 24.47 -47.98
CA MET A 54 -79.09 24.96 -47.11
C MET A 54 -79.46 26.42 -47.45
N ASN A 55 -80.73 26.80 -47.26
CA ASN A 55 -81.06 28.22 -47.18
C ASN A 55 -80.83 28.70 -45.74
N VAL A 56 -79.79 29.52 -45.54
CA VAL A 56 -79.40 30.04 -44.22
C VAL A 56 -79.75 31.52 -44.02
N ASN A 57 -80.37 32.17 -45.01
CA ASN A 57 -80.74 33.59 -44.91
C ASN A 57 -81.65 33.84 -43.70
N GLY A 58 -81.26 34.77 -42.82
CA GLY A 58 -82.02 35.10 -41.62
C GLY A 58 -81.74 34.19 -40.42
N MET A 59 -80.85 33.19 -40.56
CA MET A 59 -80.30 32.46 -39.43
C MET A 59 -79.19 33.27 -38.75
N ILE A 60 -78.84 32.89 -37.51
CA ILE A 60 -77.81 33.57 -36.73
C ILE A 60 -76.64 32.58 -36.50
N PRO A 61 -75.43 32.85 -37.01
CA PRO A 61 -74.27 31.99 -36.76
C PRO A 61 -73.73 32.17 -35.33
N PHE A 62 -73.25 31.08 -34.74
CA PHE A 62 -72.55 31.09 -33.44
C PHE A 62 -71.35 30.15 -33.42
N ILE A 63 -70.35 30.50 -32.63
CA ILE A 63 -69.23 29.63 -32.23
C ILE A 63 -69.18 29.61 -30.70
N GLU A 64 -68.89 28.46 -30.10
CA GLU A 64 -68.71 28.27 -28.66
C GLU A 64 -67.66 27.18 -28.40
N GLY A 65 -66.93 27.23 -27.30
CA GLY A 65 -65.93 26.21 -26.97
C GLY A 65 -65.10 26.56 -25.75
N ALA A 66 -64.01 25.82 -25.53
CA ALA A 66 -63.02 26.12 -24.50
C ALA A 66 -61.61 26.19 -25.10
N VAL A 67 -60.78 27.05 -24.52
CA VAL A 67 -59.37 27.24 -24.88
C VAL A 67 -58.49 26.77 -23.73
N GLY A 68 -57.56 25.85 -23.98
CA GLY A 68 -56.69 25.38 -22.90
C GLY A 68 -55.86 24.15 -23.23
N GLN A 69 -55.26 23.57 -22.20
CA GLN A 69 -54.64 22.23 -22.31
C GLN A 69 -55.73 21.18 -22.54
N TRP A 70 -55.32 20.05 -23.12
CA TRP A 70 -56.22 19.01 -23.61
C TRP A 70 -55.48 17.67 -23.69
N HIS A 71 -56.24 16.60 -23.84
CA HIS A 71 -55.75 15.24 -24.12
C HIS A 71 -56.76 14.51 -25.01
N THR A 72 -56.38 13.36 -25.57
CA THR A 72 -57.35 12.39 -26.09
C THR A 72 -57.81 11.44 -24.98
N ASP A 73 -59.06 10.97 -25.06
CA ASP A 73 -59.46 9.73 -24.39
C ASP A 73 -58.99 8.48 -25.17
N ASP A 74 -59.37 7.28 -24.71
CA ASP A 74 -59.05 6.00 -25.36
C ASP A 74 -59.73 5.81 -26.73
N ASP A 75 -60.73 6.65 -27.05
CA ASP A 75 -61.45 6.71 -28.33
C ASP A 75 -60.98 7.91 -29.18
N ASP A 76 -59.73 8.37 -29.03
CA ASP A 76 -59.12 9.53 -29.71
C ASP A 76 -59.87 10.88 -29.55
N ASN A 77 -60.92 10.99 -28.73
CA ASN A 77 -61.76 12.19 -28.65
C ASN A 77 -61.06 13.28 -27.82
N ILE A 78 -61.17 14.52 -28.26
CA ILE A 78 -60.59 15.67 -27.56
C ILE A 78 -61.32 15.91 -26.22
N VAL A 79 -60.56 15.81 -25.12
CA VAL A 79 -60.97 16.16 -23.76
C VAL A 79 -60.16 17.34 -23.26
N MET A 80 -60.83 18.47 -23.01
CA MET A 80 -60.20 19.67 -22.46
C MET A 80 -59.85 19.49 -20.97
N ALA A 81 -58.80 20.17 -20.51
CA ALA A 81 -58.41 20.17 -19.10
C ALA A 81 -59.44 20.91 -18.23
N PRO A 82 -59.54 20.61 -16.91
CA PRO A 82 -60.53 21.24 -16.02
C PRO A 82 -60.37 22.75 -15.82
N ASP A 83 -59.21 23.30 -16.16
CA ASP A 83 -58.87 24.73 -16.15
C ASP A 83 -59.01 25.40 -17.53
N ALA A 84 -59.57 24.70 -18.53
CA ALA A 84 -59.80 25.25 -19.86
C ALA A 84 -60.88 26.35 -19.85
N ASP A 85 -60.63 27.37 -20.66
CA ASP A 85 -61.19 28.70 -20.51
C ASP A 85 -62.27 28.93 -21.58
N TYR A 86 -63.55 29.00 -21.18
CA TYR A 86 -64.69 29.00 -22.11
C TYR A 86 -64.79 30.31 -22.93
N ARG A 87 -65.16 30.19 -24.21
CA ARG A 87 -65.26 31.29 -25.19
C ARG A 87 -66.43 31.08 -26.13
N ASP A 88 -67.12 32.16 -26.47
CA ASP A 88 -68.19 32.18 -27.46
C ASP A 88 -68.16 33.44 -28.34
N TRP A 89 -68.85 33.37 -29.47
CA TRP A 89 -69.26 34.53 -30.27
C TRP A 89 -70.56 34.21 -31.01
N GLN A 90 -71.44 35.21 -31.08
CA GLN A 90 -72.70 35.16 -31.82
C GLN A 90 -72.79 36.32 -32.80
N GLY A 91 -73.16 36.02 -34.04
CA GLY A 91 -73.40 37.00 -35.09
C GLY A 91 -74.85 37.50 -35.14
N SER A 92 -75.30 37.79 -36.35
CA SER A 92 -76.65 38.26 -36.67
C SER A 92 -77.12 37.68 -38.00
N ALA A 93 -78.38 37.94 -38.37
CA ALA A 93 -78.89 37.63 -39.71
C ALA A 93 -78.04 38.24 -40.86
N ALA A 94 -77.38 39.39 -40.63
CA ALA A 94 -76.50 40.02 -41.60
C ALA A 94 -75.17 39.28 -41.84
N ASN A 95 -74.87 38.26 -41.02
CA ASN A 95 -73.74 37.34 -41.21
C ASN A 95 -74.11 36.11 -42.06
N THR A 96 -75.30 36.12 -42.70
CA THR A 96 -75.77 35.05 -43.60
C THR A 96 -76.11 35.60 -44.98
N ARG A 97 -75.95 34.78 -46.03
CA ARG A 97 -76.23 35.18 -47.41
C ARG A 97 -76.60 34.00 -48.33
N ASP A 98 -77.22 34.34 -49.46
CA ASP A 98 -77.67 33.39 -50.50
C ASP A 98 -76.60 32.38 -50.89
N GLY A 99 -77.03 31.13 -51.11
CA GLY A 99 -76.13 30.02 -51.40
C GLY A 99 -75.59 29.31 -50.15
N GLY A 100 -76.24 29.44 -48.99
CA GLY A 100 -75.93 28.65 -47.79
C GLY A 100 -74.74 29.15 -46.97
N TRP A 101 -74.32 30.38 -47.18
CA TRP A 101 -73.11 30.95 -46.56
C TRP A 101 -73.41 31.63 -45.23
N ALA A 102 -72.56 31.34 -44.25
CA ALA A 102 -72.53 32.02 -42.95
C ALA A 102 -71.07 32.39 -42.59
N ASP A 103 -70.88 33.64 -42.18
CA ASP A 103 -69.57 34.23 -41.90
C ASP A 103 -69.36 34.35 -40.37
N TYR A 104 -68.48 33.51 -39.82
CA TYR A 104 -68.21 33.41 -38.38
C TYR A 104 -67.03 34.31 -38.01
N ILE A 105 -67.16 35.14 -36.97
CA ILE A 105 -66.05 36.00 -36.53
C ILE A 105 -65.32 35.34 -35.37
N LEU A 106 -64.06 34.99 -35.60
CA LEU A 106 -63.16 34.44 -34.59
C LEU A 106 -62.54 35.60 -33.80
N THR A 107 -62.63 35.54 -32.46
CA THR A 107 -62.11 36.56 -31.54
C THR A 107 -60.72 36.21 -31.05
N ASP A 108 -59.95 37.23 -30.65
CA ASP A 108 -58.59 37.09 -30.09
C ASP A 108 -58.52 36.09 -28.93
N GLN A 109 -59.53 36.11 -28.06
CA GLN A 109 -59.64 35.24 -26.89
C GLN A 109 -59.77 33.74 -27.21
N MET A 110 -60.00 33.37 -28.47
CA MET A 110 -60.08 31.96 -28.91
C MET A 110 -58.70 31.36 -29.25
N PHE A 111 -57.61 32.13 -29.26
CA PHE A 111 -56.28 31.69 -29.71
C PHE A 111 -55.24 31.69 -28.59
N THR A 112 -54.70 30.51 -28.26
CA THR A 112 -53.65 30.33 -27.24
C THR A 112 -52.26 30.05 -27.86
N GLN A 113 -51.20 30.42 -27.14
CA GLN A 113 -49.81 30.00 -27.45
C GLN A 113 -49.54 28.53 -27.10
N LYS A 114 -50.33 27.93 -26.21
CA LYS A 114 -50.18 26.55 -25.76
C LYS A 114 -51.55 25.93 -25.49
N GLY A 115 -51.82 24.78 -26.10
CA GLY A 115 -53.15 24.14 -26.08
C GLY A 115 -53.92 24.36 -27.37
N ILE A 116 -55.24 24.19 -27.32
CA ILE A 116 -56.15 24.28 -28.47
C ILE A 116 -57.40 25.10 -28.12
N PHE A 117 -58.16 25.51 -29.14
CA PHE A 117 -59.60 25.70 -29.02
C PHE A 117 -60.29 24.38 -29.42
N TYR A 118 -61.30 23.95 -28.65
CA TYR A 118 -62.22 22.89 -29.02
C TYR A 118 -63.65 23.31 -28.71
N GLY A 119 -64.58 23.08 -29.64
CA GLY A 119 -65.92 23.64 -29.54
C GLY A 119 -66.82 23.31 -30.72
N LYS A 120 -67.89 24.10 -30.87
CA LYS A 120 -68.93 23.96 -31.88
C LYS A 120 -69.03 25.24 -32.73
N ILE A 121 -69.29 25.08 -34.03
CA ILE A 121 -69.89 26.12 -34.87
C ILE A 121 -71.29 25.69 -35.28
N GLY A 122 -72.24 26.63 -35.34
CA GLY A 122 -73.63 26.31 -35.65
C GLY A 122 -74.47 27.49 -36.14
N LEU A 123 -75.77 27.21 -36.32
CA LEU A 123 -76.78 28.17 -36.75
C LEU A 123 -77.98 28.14 -35.79
N MET A 124 -78.57 29.30 -35.57
CA MET A 124 -79.83 29.51 -34.84
C MET A 124 -80.90 30.11 -35.75
N ASP A 125 -82.18 29.94 -35.40
CA ASP A 125 -83.27 30.69 -36.02
C ASP A 125 -83.24 32.18 -35.63
N GLY A 126 -84.11 32.99 -36.25
CA GLY A 126 -84.26 34.41 -35.92
C GLY A 126 -84.78 34.71 -34.51
N ASN A 127 -85.07 33.69 -33.70
CA ASN A 127 -85.46 33.78 -32.30
C ASN A 127 -84.35 33.27 -31.35
N GLY A 128 -83.15 32.95 -31.86
CA GLY A 128 -82.03 32.43 -31.06
C GLY A 128 -82.10 30.93 -30.73
N ARG A 129 -83.00 30.17 -31.37
CA ARG A 129 -83.14 28.72 -31.14
C ARG A 129 -82.15 27.95 -32.03
N ARG A 130 -81.28 27.16 -31.42
CA ARG A 130 -80.24 26.38 -32.14
C ARG A 130 -80.87 25.36 -33.09
N LEU A 131 -80.48 25.41 -34.36
CA LEU A 131 -80.97 24.57 -35.44
C LEU A 131 -79.99 23.44 -35.78
N THR A 132 -78.69 23.74 -35.80
CA THR A 132 -77.63 22.77 -36.12
C THR A 132 -76.28 23.24 -35.56
N SER A 133 -75.35 22.30 -35.37
CA SER A 133 -73.95 22.57 -35.00
C SER A 133 -73.05 21.40 -35.36
N ILE A 134 -71.77 21.68 -35.68
CA ILE A 134 -70.72 20.66 -35.83
C ILE A 134 -69.53 20.97 -34.91
N ASP A 135 -68.84 19.92 -34.47
CA ASP A 135 -67.65 20.03 -33.62
C ASP A 135 -66.40 20.40 -34.44
N ILE A 136 -65.60 21.33 -33.91
CA ILE A 136 -64.37 21.84 -34.51
C ILE A 136 -63.25 21.96 -33.47
N TRP A 137 -62.00 21.88 -33.93
CA TRP A 137 -60.82 22.24 -33.14
C TRP A 137 -59.81 23.02 -33.98
N PHE A 138 -59.02 23.87 -33.33
CA PHE A 138 -57.84 24.47 -33.94
C PHE A 138 -56.72 24.79 -32.95
N ARG A 139 -55.48 24.83 -33.44
CA ARG A 139 -54.28 25.11 -32.63
C ARG A 139 -53.23 25.91 -33.38
N VAL A 140 -52.44 26.71 -32.66
CA VAL A 140 -51.32 27.50 -33.20
C VAL A 140 -50.00 26.80 -32.85
N LEU A 141 -49.21 26.47 -33.87
CA LEU A 141 -47.89 25.85 -33.80
C LEU A 141 -46.84 26.82 -34.34
N GLY A 142 -46.34 27.71 -33.47
CA GLY A 142 -45.40 28.76 -33.89
C GLY A 142 -46.06 29.76 -34.84
N ASN A 143 -45.83 29.60 -36.15
CA ASN A 143 -46.45 30.42 -37.21
C ASN A 143 -47.60 29.71 -37.95
N ASP A 144 -47.87 28.44 -37.66
CA ASP A 144 -48.81 27.59 -38.40
C ASP A 144 -50.09 27.30 -37.60
N VAL A 145 -51.26 27.50 -38.20
CA VAL A 145 -52.58 27.18 -37.64
C VAL A 145 -53.12 25.89 -38.24
N MET A 146 -53.35 24.89 -37.38
CA MET A 146 -53.97 23.63 -37.78
C MET A 146 -55.45 23.64 -37.40
N PHE A 147 -56.33 23.20 -38.29
CA PHE A 147 -57.78 23.15 -38.10
C PHE A 147 -58.32 21.74 -38.39
N GLY A 148 -59.32 21.31 -37.63
CA GLY A 148 -59.97 20.01 -37.82
C GLY A 148 -61.48 20.06 -37.58
N LEU A 149 -62.20 19.20 -38.33
CA LEU A 149 -63.61 18.92 -38.12
C LEU A 149 -63.75 17.60 -37.35
N THR A 150 -64.79 17.49 -36.52
CA THR A 150 -65.11 16.33 -35.66
C THR A 150 -64.15 16.12 -34.47
N GLN A 151 -64.51 15.18 -33.60
CA GLN A 151 -63.97 15.05 -32.24
C GLN A 151 -62.59 14.40 -32.14
N LYS A 152 -62.14 13.66 -33.17
CA LYS A 152 -60.91 12.84 -33.13
C LYS A 152 -59.65 13.60 -33.59
N TYR A 153 -58.53 13.34 -32.91
CA TYR A 153 -57.23 13.94 -33.20
C TYR A 153 -56.14 12.90 -33.54
N TYR A 154 -55.54 12.99 -34.73
CA TYR A 154 -54.76 11.90 -35.35
C TYR A 154 -53.21 12.07 -35.38
N SER A 155 -52.59 12.86 -34.49
CA SER A 155 -51.11 12.99 -34.41
C SER A 155 -50.43 11.99 -33.46
N ASP A 156 -51.15 10.94 -33.07
CA ASP A 156 -50.89 10.10 -31.90
C ASP A 156 -49.46 9.52 -31.80
N ARG A 157 -48.91 9.03 -32.91
CA ARG A 157 -47.57 8.40 -32.91
C ARG A 157 -46.40 9.38 -32.69
N VAL A 158 -46.57 10.66 -33.00
CA VAL A 158 -45.49 11.66 -32.85
C VAL A 158 -45.49 12.22 -31.44
N GLU A 159 -46.67 12.61 -30.93
CA GLU A 159 -46.77 13.19 -29.59
C GLU A 159 -46.52 12.13 -28.48
N LYS A 160 -46.90 10.85 -28.68
CA LYS A 160 -46.48 9.76 -27.78
C LYS A 160 -44.96 9.50 -27.81
N LEU A 161 -44.30 9.61 -28.96
CA LEU A 161 -42.85 9.43 -29.06
C LEU A 161 -42.07 10.56 -28.37
N ILE A 162 -42.54 11.80 -28.50
CA ILE A 162 -41.95 12.97 -27.83
C ILE A 162 -42.01 12.79 -26.31
N ARG A 163 -43.18 12.49 -25.73
CA ARG A 163 -43.34 12.25 -24.29
C ARG A 163 -42.42 11.12 -23.78
N GLN A 164 -42.33 10.01 -24.52
CA GLN A 164 -41.44 8.90 -24.17
C GLN A 164 -39.94 9.24 -24.22
N ILE A 165 -39.54 10.30 -24.93
CA ILE A 165 -38.16 10.82 -24.93
C ILE A 165 -37.97 11.80 -23.78
N GLU A 166 -38.95 12.66 -23.50
CA GLU A 166 -38.95 13.60 -22.37
C GLU A 166 -38.89 12.86 -21.03
N ASP A 167 -39.82 11.92 -20.76
CA ASP A 167 -39.88 11.11 -19.53
C ASP A 167 -38.54 10.38 -19.25
N LYS A 168 -37.94 9.78 -20.29
CA LYS A 168 -36.65 9.08 -20.17
C LYS A 168 -35.49 10.04 -19.95
N THR A 169 -35.53 11.23 -20.54
CA THR A 169 -34.48 12.24 -20.37
C THR A 169 -34.50 12.78 -18.94
N ASP A 170 -35.69 13.10 -18.41
CA ASP A 170 -35.83 13.55 -17.01
C ASP A 170 -35.48 12.44 -16.01
N GLN A 171 -35.83 11.18 -16.28
CA GLN A 171 -35.41 10.06 -15.44
C GLN A 171 -33.88 9.89 -15.44
N VAL A 172 -33.22 9.92 -16.60
CA VAL A 172 -31.74 9.82 -16.68
C VAL A 172 -31.05 11.01 -16.01
N ILE A 173 -31.57 12.23 -16.16
CA ILE A 173 -31.05 13.43 -15.48
C ILE A 173 -31.21 13.30 -13.96
N LYS A 174 -32.33 12.76 -13.48
CA LYS A 174 -32.56 12.50 -12.06
C LYS A 174 -31.59 11.44 -11.52
N GLU A 175 -31.49 10.28 -12.18
CA GLU A 175 -30.61 9.19 -11.75
C GLU A 175 -29.13 9.63 -11.72
N ALA A 176 -28.69 10.42 -12.71
CA ALA A 176 -27.35 11.02 -12.70
C ALA A 176 -27.12 12.00 -11.54
N ARG A 177 -28.12 12.84 -11.20
CA ARG A 177 -28.05 13.75 -10.05
C ARG A 177 -28.07 13.02 -8.71
N ASP A 178 -28.91 12.00 -8.57
CA ASP A 178 -29.00 11.18 -7.35
C ASP A 178 -27.70 10.38 -7.14
N ALA A 179 -27.12 9.83 -8.21
CA ALA A 179 -25.80 9.17 -8.17
C ALA A 179 -24.67 10.14 -7.78
N TYR A 180 -24.55 11.29 -8.46
CA TYR A 180 -23.55 12.31 -8.16
C TYR A 180 -23.66 12.85 -6.73
N THR A 181 -24.89 13.05 -6.23
CA THR A 181 -25.14 13.50 -4.86
C THR A 181 -24.72 12.44 -3.84
N LYS A 182 -25.03 11.16 -4.11
CA LYS A 182 -24.64 10.04 -3.25
C LYS A 182 -23.12 9.85 -3.20
N GLU A 183 -22.44 9.95 -4.35
CA GLU A 183 -20.98 9.88 -4.42
C GLU A 183 -20.34 11.05 -3.69
N THR A 184 -20.77 12.29 -3.96
CA THR A 184 -20.28 13.50 -3.29
C THR A 184 -20.46 13.44 -1.77
N GLN A 185 -21.60 12.93 -1.30
CA GLN A 185 -21.86 12.74 0.13
C GLN A 185 -20.93 11.66 0.73
N ALA A 186 -20.76 10.51 0.08
CA ALA A 186 -19.85 9.47 0.54
C ALA A 186 -18.39 9.95 0.59
N THR A 187 -17.93 10.73 -0.40
CA THR A 187 -16.61 11.38 -0.39
C THR A 187 -16.48 12.38 0.77
N ARG A 188 -17.53 13.15 1.05
CA ARG A 188 -17.56 14.12 2.15
C ARG A 188 -17.49 13.43 3.53
N ASP A 189 -18.23 12.35 3.72
CA ASP A 189 -18.25 11.60 4.97
C ASP A 189 -16.93 10.85 5.19
N ALA A 190 -16.32 10.30 4.13
CA ALA A 190 -14.97 9.73 4.17
C ALA A 190 -13.90 10.79 4.51
N LEU A 191 -14.03 12.01 3.99
CA LEU A 191 -13.14 13.12 4.34
C LEU A 191 -13.30 13.57 5.80
N ILE A 192 -14.54 13.58 6.32
CA ILE A 192 -14.81 13.87 7.74
C ILE A 192 -14.19 12.79 8.64
N ALA A 193 -14.34 11.50 8.29
CA ALA A 193 -13.69 10.40 9.01
C ALA A 193 -12.16 10.52 8.99
N LYS A 194 -11.55 10.80 7.84
CA LYS A 194 -10.09 10.98 7.74
C LYS A 194 -9.58 12.22 8.48
N ASN A 195 -10.37 13.29 8.57
CA ASN A 195 -10.02 14.45 9.40
C ASN A 195 -10.07 14.11 10.90
N ALA A 196 -10.97 13.22 11.35
CA ALA A 196 -10.98 12.74 12.73
C ALA A 196 -9.73 11.91 13.06
N GLU A 197 -9.34 10.96 12.20
CA GLU A 197 -8.09 10.19 12.34
C GLU A 197 -6.85 11.12 12.45
N VAL A 198 -6.80 12.18 11.63
CA VAL A 198 -5.69 13.16 11.65
C VAL A 198 -5.63 13.95 12.96
N GLU A 199 -6.76 14.30 13.57
CA GLU A 199 -6.75 14.98 14.88
C GLU A 199 -6.40 14.04 16.05
N GLU A 200 -6.72 12.74 15.95
CA GLU A 200 -6.22 11.74 16.92
C GLU A 200 -4.69 11.60 16.85
N VAL A 201 -4.12 11.47 15.64
CA VAL A 201 -2.65 11.45 15.45
C VAL A 201 -1.99 12.73 15.99
N ARG A 202 -2.58 13.91 15.75
CA ARG A 202 -2.09 15.19 16.31
C ARG A 202 -2.18 15.27 17.84
N ALA A 203 -3.09 14.53 18.47
CA ALA A 203 -3.14 14.40 19.92
C ALA A 203 -2.00 13.51 20.44
N GLU A 204 -1.69 12.40 19.76
CA GLU A 204 -0.55 11.55 20.10
C GLU A 204 0.80 12.26 19.90
N GLU A 205 0.98 12.99 18.80
CA GLU A 205 2.18 13.82 18.55
C GLU A 205 2.45 14.80 19.71
N ARG A 206 1.41 15.45 20.24
CA ARG A 206 1.53 16.34 21.42
C ARG A 206 1.94 15.59 22.69
N ILE A 207 1.43 14.37 22.90
CA ILE A 207 1.80 13.53 24.04
C ILE A 207 3.26 13.09 23.93
N ILE A 208 3.72 12.74 22.73
CA ILE A 208 5.12 12.36 22.45
C ILE A 208 6.05 13.57 22.64
N GLY A 209 5.70 14.74 22.10
CA GLY A 209 6.46 15.98 22.28
C GLY A 209 6.63 16.37 23.76
N ASN A 210 5.54 16.31 24.55
CA ASN A 210 5.58 16.57 25.99
C ASN A 210 6.44 15.54 26.75
N ARG A 211 6.47 14.27 26.32
CA ARG A 211 7.38 13.25 26.89
C ARG A 211 8.84 13.52 26.55
N LEU A 212 9.15 13.92 25.32
CA LEU A 212 10.52 14.26 24.89
C LEU A 212 11.08 15.45 25.68
N ILE A 213 10.28 16.50 25.89
CA ILE A 213 10.64 17.65 26.75
C ILE A 213 10.94 17.18 28.18
N ASN A 214 10.04 16.36 28.76
CA ASN A 214 10.21 15.86 30.14
C ASN A 214 11.44 14.94 30.29
N TYR A 215 11.78 14.14 29.28
CA TYR A 215 13.03 13.36 29.27
C TYR A 215 14.27 14.26 29.14
N GLN A 216 14.21 15.34 28.34
CA GLN A 216 15.31 16.30 28.26
C GLN A 216 15.52 17.03 29.59
N ASP A 217 14.44 17.51 30.22
CA ASP A 217 14.46 18.08 31.57
C ASP A 217 15.05 17.09 32.60
N GLN A 218 14.72 15.79 32.50
CA GLN A 218 15.28 14.75 33.38
C GLN A 218 16.76 14.46 33.10
N ILE A 219 17.24 14.58 31.87
CA ILE A 219 18.65 14.41 31.53
C ILE A 219 19.47 15.56 32.11
N ASP A 220 19.03 16.80 31.89
CA ASP A 220 19.79 17.99 32.29
C ASP A 220 19.62 18.36 33.77
N LYS A 221 18.54 17.92 34.44
CA LYS A 221 18.34 18.11 35.90
C LYS A 221 19.10 17.12 36.77
N ASN A 222 19.41 15.93 36.25
CA ASN A 222 20.06 14.85 37.01
C ASN A 222 21.52 14.60 36.57
N ASP A 223 22.14 15.53 35.83
CA ASP A 223 23.50 15.44 35.27
C ASP A 223 23.80 14.08 34.59
N ILE A 224 22.86 13.59 33.77
CA ILE A 224 22.98 12.26 33.17
C ILE A 224 24.04 12.28 32.06
N ILE A 225 25.23 11.77 32.37
CA ILE A 225 26.40 11.65 31.47
C ILE A 225 25.97 11.02 30.13
N LYS A 226 26.17 11.77 29.04
CA LYS A 226 25.72 11.37 27.70
C LYS A 226 26.70 10.33 27.12
N ARG A 227 26.22 9.37 26.30
CA ARG A 227 27.06 8.22 25.83
C ARG A 227 28.38 8.65 25.16
N GLY A 228 28.40 9.76 24.42
CA GLY A 228 29.62 10.29 23.81
C GLY A 228 30.67 10.75 24.84
N GLU A 229 30.22 11.37 25.92
CA GLU A 229 31.03 11.88 27.03
C GLU A 229 31.57 10.73 27.90
N PHE A 230 30.74 9.72 28.18
CA PHE A 230 31.18 8.46 28.79
C PHE A 230 32.27 7.76 27.94
N ASN A 231 32.11 7.71 26.63
CA ASN A 231 33.10 7.12 25.73
C ASN A 231 34.42 7.93 25.70
N GLN A 232 34.34 9.27 25.70
CA GLN A 232 35.53 10.14 25.80
C GLN A 232 36.28 9.95 27.11
N ASN A 233 35.55 9.86 28.24
CA ASN A 233 36.15 9.59 29.56
C ASN A 233 36.81 8.21 29.62
N ASN A 234 36.18 7.18 29.04
CA ASN A 234 36.76 5.83 28.95
C ASN A 234 38.01 5.76 28.07
N GLU A 235 38.01 6.40 26.89
CA GLU A 235 39.23 6.48 26.07
C GLU A 235 40.33 7.28 26.76
N SER A 236 40.01 8.38 27.45
CA SER A 236 40.98 9.12 28.25
C SER A 236 41.60 8.26 29.35
N MET A 237 40.78 7.54 30.12
CA MET A 237 41.22 6.62 31.17
C MET A 237 42.05 5.45 30.62
N LYS A 238 41.63 4.86 29.50
CA LYS A 238 42.35 3.79 28.79
C LYS A 238 43.72 4.26 28.30
N ASN A 239 43.81 5.45 27.71
CA ASN A 239 45.07 6.05 27.29
C ASN A 239 45.96 6.37 28.51
N MET A 240 45.41 6.84 29.63
CA MET A 240 46.16 7.02 30.88
C MET A 240 46.74 5.70 31.40
N VAL A 241 45.95 4.62 31.45
CA VAL A 241 46.39 3.29 31.89
C VAL A 241 47.47 2.74 30.96
N GLN A 242 47.29 2.83 29.64
CA GLN A 242 48.28 2.40 28.65
C GLN A 242 49.59 3.20 28.77
N ASN A 243 49.52 4.52 29.02
CA ASN A 243 50.69 5.38 29.24
C ASN A 243 51.40 5.20 30.58
N GLN A 244 50.83 4.45 31.52
CA GLN A 244 51.53 4.03 32.75
C GLN A 244 52.11 2.62 32.59
N LEU A 245 51.34 1.67 32.04
CA LEU A 245 51.79 0.30 31.79
C LEU A 245 52.98 0.26 30.81
N SER A 246 53.02 1.14 29.81
CA SER A 246 54.12 1.21 28.82
C SER A 246 55.48 1.60 29.40
N LYS A 247 55.53 2.08 30.65
CA LYS A 247 56.76 2.52 31.33
C LYS A 247 57.32 1.51 32.33
N ILE A 248 56.55 0.48 32.69
CA ILE A 248 56.95 -0.50 33.71
C ILE A 248 58.09 -1.36 33.13
N SER A 249 59.31 -1.17 33.65
CA SER A 249 60.45 -2.00 33.24
C SER A 249 60.39 -3.39 33.87
N ALA A 250 60.42 -4.43 33.04
CA ALA A 250 60.45 -5.83 33.45
C ALA A 250 61.81 -6.30 34.00
N THR A 251 62.88 -5.50 33.83
CA THR A 251 64.23 -5.83 34.33
C THR A 251 64.43 -5.23 35.72
N PRO A 252 64.62 -6.03 36.79
CA PRO A 252 64.80 -5.50 38.14
C PRO A 252 66.16 -4.81 38.33
N ILE A 253 66.16 -3.63 38.95
CA ILE A 253 67.37 -3.04 39.52
C ILE A 253 67.64 -3.69 40.88
N MET A 254 68.82 -4.31 41.03
CA MET A 254 69.30 -4.78 42.34
C MET A 254 69.98 -3.66 43.12
N LEU A 255 69.61 -3.49 44.41
CA LEU A 255 70.27 -2.61 45.38
C LEU A 255 70.50 -3.34 46.71
N ALA A 256 71.32 -2.79 47.62
CA ALA A 256 71.70 -3.48 48.84
C ALA A 256 70.57 -3.57 49.89
N ASN A 257 69.87 -2.46 50.13
CA ASN A 257 68.80 -2.35 51.12
C ASN A 257 67.85 -1.21 50.77
N LEU A 258 66.74 -1.09 51.50
CA LEU A 258 65.69 -0.10 51.24
C LEU A 258 66.18 1.35 51.36
N ASP A 259 67.21 1.63 52.16
CA ASP A 259 67.77 2.98 52.29
C ASP A 259 68.63 3.37 51.08
N SER A 260 69.35 2.41 50.48
CA SER A 260 69.96 2.59 49.15
C SER A 260 68.93 2.85 48.04
N VAL A 261 67.68 2.35 48.19
CA VAL A 261 66.58 2.67 47.27
C VAL A 261 66.14 4.12 47.46
N LYS A 262 65.94 4.57 48.72
CA LYS A 262 65.59 5.96 49.05
C LYS A 262 66.63 6.97 48.57
N GLU A 263 67.92 6.67 48.77
CA GLU A 263 69.02 7.53 48.34
C GLU A 263 69.09 7.67 46.81
N LYS A 264 68.92 6.55 46.07
CA LYS A 264 69.05 6.53 44.61
C LYS A 264 67.79 7.01 43.87
N PHE A 265 66.61 6.81 44.45
CA PHE A 265 65.31 7.14 43.85
C PHE A 265 64.41 7.93 44.82
N PRO A 266 64.82 9.12 45.30
CA PRO A 266 64.14 9.84 46.38
C PRO A 266 62.70 10.30 46.07
N ASN A 267 62.29 10.26 44.80
CA ASN A 267 60.94 10.60 44.33
C ASN A 267 60.20 9.39 43.69
N GLY A 268 60.67 8.17 43.93
CA GLY A 268 60.19 6.95 43.26
C GLY A 268 60.93 6.65 41.95
N THR A 269 60.55 5.56 41.29
CA THR A 269 60.99 5.20 39.93
C THR A 269 59.94 4.30 39.24
N GLU A 270 59.88 4.37 37.91
CA GLU A 270 59.00 3.53 37.06
C GLU A 270 59.60 2.14 36.79
N GLN A 271 60.83 1.88 37.27
CA GLN A 271 61.52 0.60 37.15
C GLN A 271 61.34 -0.25 38.42
N LEU A 272 61.17 -1.56 38.25
CA LEU A 272 61.14 -2.50 39.37
C LEU A 272 62.48 -2.50 40.14
N VAL A 273 62.41 -2.34 41.46
CA VAL A 273 63.59 -2.38 42.35
C VAL A 273 63.49 -3.54 43.33
N VAL A 274 64.57 -4.30 43.47
CA VAL A 274 64.69 -5.45 44.37
C VAL A 274 65.96 -5.28 45.23
N THR A 275 65.85 -5.54 46.53
CA THR A 275 66.97 -5.48 47.47
C THR A 275 67.69 -6.84 47.57
N SER A 276 68.96 -6.87 47.98
CA SER A 276 69.78 -8.10 47.92
C SER A 276 69.36 -9.24 48.86
N ASN A 277 68.36 -9.02 49.72
CA ASN A 277 67.64 -10.06 50.47
C ASN A 277 66.48 -10.69 49.67
N GLY A 278 66.29 -10.32 48.40
CA GLY A 278 65.22 -10.81 47.52
C GLY A 278 63.87 -10.10 47.68
N HIS A 279 63.76 -9.05 48.49
CA HIS A 279 62.51 -8.28 48.65
C HIS A 279 62.34 -7.22 47.55
N ARG A 280 61.10 -6.94 47.12
CA ARG A 280 60.80 -5.80 46.24
C ARG A 280 60.59 -4.52 47.06
N ALA A 281 61.14 -3.41 46.60
CA ALA A 281 60.79 -2.09 47.14
C ALA A 281 59.56 -1.55 46.38
N ILE A 282 58.62 -0.92 47.09
CA ILE A 282 57.41 -0.33 46.51
C ILE A 282 57.34 1.15 46.91
N TRP A 283 57.00 2.02 45.96
CA TRP A 283 56.79 3.45 46.20
C TRP A 283 55.29 3.75 46.31
N THR A 284 54.83 4.11 47.50
CA THR A 284 53.43 4.51 47.80
C THR A 284 53.43 5.70 48.76
N ASP A 285 52.42 6.56 48.66
CA ASP A 285 52.24 7.72 49.55
C ASP A 285 53.49 8.64 49.63
N SER A 286 54.20 8.73 48.50
CA SER A 286 55.50 9.43 48.37
C SER A 286 56.60 8.92 49.31
N GLN A 287 56.60 7.63 49.65
CA GLN A 287 57.62 6.96 50.48
C GLN A 287 57.98 5.56 49.92
N TRP A 288 59.20 5.09 50.19
CA TRP A 288 59.62 3.71 49.89
C TRP A 288 59.31 2.76 51.04
N GLN A 289 58.60 1.69 50.74
CA GLN A 289 58.19 0.63 51.65
C GLN A 289 58.74 -0.73 51.18
N ASP A 290 58.89 -1.68 52.12
CA ASP A 290 59.22 -3.08 51.79
C ASP A 290 57.96 -3.81 51.34
N GLY A 291 57.95 -4.31 50.11
CA GLY A 291 56.85 -5.09 49.53
C GLY A 291 56.93 -6.60 49.80
N GLY A 292 57.96 -7.07 50.51
CA GLY A 292 58.24 -8.48 50.75
C GLY A 292 58.92 -9.18 49.56
N ILE A 293 59.20 -10.46 49.74
CA ILE A 293 59.94 -11.33 48.79
C ILE A 293 59.36 -11.23 47.37
N TYR A 294 60.22 -10.96 46.39
CA TYR A 294 59.89 -10.85 44.96
C TYR A 294 59.84 -12.22 44.26
N GLN A 295 60.66 -13.18 44.70
CA GLN A 295 60.75 -14.53 44.13
C GLN A 295 60.72 -15.56 45.26
N SER A 296 59.70 -16.41 45.30
CA SER A 296 59.69 -17.59 46.18
C SER A 296 60.80 -18.55 45.77
N ALA A 297 61.48 -19.17 46.74
CA ALA A 297 62.39 -20.29 46.46
C ALA A 297 61.65 -21.38 45.67
N GLY A 298 62.29 -21.89 44.61
CA GLY A 298 61.68 -22.90 43.75
C GLY A 298 61.38 -24.20 44.49
N ILE A 299 60.25 -24.84 44.16
CA ILE A 299 59.91 -26.18 44.66
C ILE A 299 61.01 -27.14 44.18
N ALA A 300 61.65 -27.84 45.11
CA ALA A 300 62.74 -28.74 44.79
C ALA A 300 62.22 -30.00 44.04
N PRO A 301 63.01 -30.63 43.16
CA PRO A 301 62.64 -31.88 42.52
C PRO A 301 62.15 -32.91 43.54
N GLU A 302 61.14 -33.69 43.16
CA GLU A 302 60.57 -34.80 43.96
C GLU A 302 59.86 -34.38 45.27
N THR A 303 59.73 -33.07 45.59
CA THR A 303 59.07 -32.61 46.83
C THR A 303 57.55 -32.40 46.75
N VAL A 304 56.90 -32.74 45.63
CA VAL A 304 55.43 -32.72 45.49
C VAL A 304 54.87 -34.11 45.76
N ASP A 305 54.38 -34.33 46.98
CA ASP A 305 53.72 -35.57 47.36
C ASP A 305 52.34 -35.69 46.68
N ILE A 306 52.09 -36.85 46.05
CA ILE A 306 50.85 -37.17 45.33
C ILE A 306 49.63 -37.27 46.26
N GLU A 307 49.82 -37.49 47.56
CA GLU A 307 48.76 -37.40 48.58
C GLU A 307 48.10 -36.00 48.57
N ASN A 308 48.88 -34.94 48.33
CA ASN A 308 48.40 -33.55 48.30
C ASN A 308 47.75 -33.14 46.95
N LEU A 309 47.70 -34.06 45.97
CA LEU A 309 47.03 -33.87 44.68
C LEU A 309 45.69 -34.61 44.58
N LYS A 310 45.22 -35.23 45.67
CA LYS A 310 43.95 -35.97 45.74
C LYS A 310 42.73 -35.04 45.74
N GLY A 311 42.32 -34.58 44.57
CA GLY A 311 41.10 -33.75 44.42
C GLY A 311 40.46 -33.69 43.03
N VAL A 312 40.96 -34.42 42.02
CA VAL A 312 40.56 -34.22 40.61
C VAL A 312 40.24 -35.54 39.90
N TYR A 313 38.94 -35.82 39.77
CA TYR A 313 38.27 -36.85 38.94
C TYR A 313 38.57 -38.35 39.13
N GLN A 314 37.55 -39.11 39.53
CA GLN A 314 36.89 -40.07 38.63
C GLN A 314 35.42 -40.32 39.02
N ASP A 315 34.62 -40.82 38.08
CA ASP A 315 33.15 -40.99 38.17
C ASP A 315 32.70 -42.23 38.95
N GLU A 316 31.52 -42.16 39.58
CA GLU A 316 30.43 -43.13 39.35
C GLU A 316 29.09 -42.66 39.96
N LYS A 317 27.99 -42.91 39.23
CA LYS A 317 26.56 -42.73 39.62
C LYS A 317 26.07 -41.29 39.75
N ALA A 318 25.25 -40.85 38.78
CA ALA A 318 24.31 -39.76 38.97
C ALA A 318 23.21 -40.17 40.00
N PRO A 319 23.09 -39.52 41.17
CA PRO A 319 22.12 -39.94 42.18
C PRO A 319 20.68 -39.58 41.78
N ASN A 320 19.76 -40.52 41.94
CA ASN A 320 18.33 -40.26 41.78
C ASN A 320 17.81 -39.57 43.05
N LEU A 321 17.97 -38.25 43.14
CA LEU A 321 17.86 -37.43 44.36
C LEU A 321 16.60 -37.67 45.22
N TYR A 322 15.50 -38.18 44.66
CA TYR A 322 14.32 -38.55 45.43
C TYR A 322 14.61 -39.58 46.55
N SER A 323 15.58 -40.49 46.38
CA SER A 323 15.92 -41.47 47.43
C SER A 323 16.59 -40.81 48.64
N GLU A 324 17.55 -39.91 48.43
CA GLU A 324 18.25 -39.18 49.50
C GLU A 324 17.35 -38.16 50.20
N LEU A 325 16.42 -37.56 49.46
CA LEU A 325 15.51 -36.54 49.97
C LEU A 325 14.28 -37.11 50.70
N SER A 326 13.99 -38.42 50.54
CA SER A 326 12.82 -39.07 51.12
C SER A 326 12.73 -38.99 52.66
N SER A 327 13.88 -38.90 53.34
CA SER A 327 14.00 -38.70 54.80
C SER A 327 13.70 -37.27 55.26
N ASN A 328 13.78 -36.29 54.36
CA ASN A 328 13.58 -34.86 54.63
C ASN A 328 12.16 -34.38 54.30
N ILE A 329 11.24 -35.28 53.96
CA ILE A 329 9.83 -34.97 53.70
C ILE A 329 9.04 -35.11 55.01
N ARG A 330 8.58 -33.98 55.55
CA ARG A 330 7.56 -33.95 56.60
C ARG A 330 6.23 -34.40 56.00
N LEU A 331 5.62 -35.45 56.57
CA LEU A 331 4.32 -35.96 56.14
C LEU A 331 3.16 -35.24 56.85
N GLY A 332 1.98 -35.24 56.22
CA GLY A 332 0.73 -34.80 56.84
C GLY A 332 0.41 -33.31 56.72
N GLY A 333 1.02 -32.61 55.76
CA GLY A 333 0.73 -31.20 55.45
C GLY A 333 1.94 -30.41 54.95
N PHE A 334 1.71 -29.13 54.65
CA PHE A 334 2.71 -28.17 54.17
C PHE A 334 2.40 -26.75 54.64
N HIS A 335 3.39 -25.85 54.66
CA HIS A 335 3.14 -24.43 54.93
C HIS A 335 2.81 -23.67 53.63
N LYS A 336 1.86 -22.74 53.72
CA LYS A 336 1.60 -21.72 52.69
C LYS A 336 2.71 -20.67 52.66
N ALA A 337 2.70 -19.82 51.62
CA ALA A 337 3.57 -18.65 51.49
C ALA A 337 3.49 -17.65 52.66
N ASP A 338 2.40 -17.65 53.43
CA ASP A 338 2.21 -16.82 54.63
C ASP A 338 2.79 -17.46 55.93
N GLY A 339 3.31 -18.69 55.84
CA GLY A 339 3.83 -19.47 56.98
C GLY A 339 2.79 -20.35 57.68
N THR A 340 1.52 -20.30 57.28
CA THR A 340 0.45 -21.11 57.89
C THR A 340 0.58 -22.58 57.49
N PHE A 341 0.75 -23.47 58.46
CA PHE A 341 0.73 -24.93 58.22
C PHE A 341 -0.70 -25.43 57.91
N ILE A 342 -0.84 -26.12 56.79
CA ILE A 342 -2.08 -26.74 56.33
C ILE A 342 -1.96 -28.27 56.48
N PRO A 343 -2.63 -28.89 57.47
CA PRO A 343 -2.61 -30.33 57.64
C PRO A 343 -3.37 -31.03 56.51
N ASN A 344 -2.74 -32.01 55.86
CA ASN A 344 -3.31 -32.73 54.72
C ASN A 344 -2.64 -34.10 54.53
N SER A 345 -3.40 -35.18 54.40
CA SER A 345 -2.87 -36.55 54.17
C SER A 345 -2.17 -36.70 52.82
N ASP A 346 -2.60 -35.92 51.84
CA ASP A 346 -2.26 -36.09 50.44
C ASP A 346 -1.03 -35.27 50.02
N TRP A 347 -0.44 -34.54 50.98
CA TRP A 347 0.69 -33.64 50.79
C TRP A 347 1.70 -33.79 51.93
N GLY A 348 2.96 -33.59 51.58
CA GLY A 348 4.05 -33.40 52.52
C GLY A 348 4.84 -32.15 52.17
N GLU A 349 5.93 -31.95 52.88
CA GLU A 349 6.81 -30.80 52.71
C GLU A 349 8.25 -31.25 52.80
N ILE A 350 9.01 -31.06 51.72
CA ILE A 350 10.46 -31.33 51.71
C ILE A 350 11.20 -30.14 52.32
N SER A 351 12.07 -30.41 53.30
CA SER A 351 12.96 -29.40 53.90
C SER A 351 14.37 -29.54 53.33
N ILE A 352 14.89 -28.47 52.74
CA ILE A 352 16.17 -28.44 52.03
C ILE A 352 17.08 -27.47 52.77
N GLY A 353 18.22 -27.94 53.28
CA GLY A 353 19.24 -27.08 53.89
C GLY A 353 19.99 -26.27 52.84
N VAL A 354 20.20 -24.97 53.10
CA VAL A 354 20.71 -24.00 52.12
C VAL A 354 21.72 -23.02 52.71
N SER A 355 22.54 -22.41 51.85
CA SER A 355 23.43 -21.30 52.22
C SER A 355 22.93 -19.95 51.67
N PRO A 356 23.14 -18.83 52.38
CA PRO A 356 22.86 -17.49 51.85
C PRO A 356 23.51 -17.24 50.48
N SER A 357 22.77 -16.63 49.57
CA SER A 357 23.16 -16.39 48.16
C SER A 357 23.34 -17.64 47.28
N GLU A 358 23.05 -18.85 47.77
CA GLU A 358 22.92 -20.05 46.92
C GLU A 358 21.77 -19.87 45.90
N GLN A 359 21.88 -20.48 44.72
CA GLN A 359 20.76 -20.61 43.78
C GLN A 359 20.27 -22.05 43.71
N ILE A 360 18.95 -22.22 43.73
CA ILE A 360 18.29 -23.53 43.75
C ILE A 360 17.11 -23.52 42.77
N THR A 361 17.08 -24.53 41.89
CA THR A 361 15.98 -24.78 40.93
C THR A 361 15.27 -26.10 41.28
N TRP A 362 13.95 -26.16 41.17
CA TRP A 362 13.18 -27.42 41.26
C TRP A 362 12.17 -27.58 40.11
N ASN A 363 11.96 -28.82 39.68
CA ASN A 363 11.28 -29.12 38.41
C ASN A 363 9.76 -29.28 38.47
N GLN A 364 9.13 -29.36 39.64
CA GLN A 364 7.68 -29.57 39.77
C GLN A 364 6.88 -28.31 40.09
N LEU A 365 5.58 -28.36 39.79
CA LEU A 365 4.58 -27.38 40.15
C LEU A 365 4.29 -27.41 41.66
N THR A 366 4.55 -26.32 42.35
CA THR A 366 4.45 -26.23 43.82
C THR A 366 3.67 -24.97 44.23
N TYR A 367 2.54 -25.12 44.94
CA TYR A 367 1.62 -24.00 45.25
C TYR A 367 2.26 -22.82 46.00
N SER A 368 3.32 -23.08 46.76
CA SER A 368 4.12 -22.05 47.44
C SER A 368 5.50 -22.63 47.80
N TYR A 369 6.37 -21.81 48.37
CA TYR A 369 7.62 -22.21 49.02
C TYR A 369 7.90 -21.26 50.19
N THR A 370 8.62 -21.72 51.20
CA THR A 370 8.87 -20.94 52.44
C THR A 370 10.33 -20.99 52.85
N PHE A 371 10.86 -19.86 53.33
CA PHE A 371 12.22 -19.68 53.81
C PHE A 371 12.27 -19.66 55.34
N TRP A 372 13.26 -20.35 55.90
CA TRP A 372 13.38 -20.62 57.33
C TRP A 372 14.80 -20.36 57.84
N LYS A 373 14.87 -19.86 59.08
CA LYS A 373 16.12 -19.71 59.85
C LYS A 373 15.98 -20.52 61.13
N ASN A 374 16.78 -21.58 61.28
CA ASN A 374 16.80 -22.44 62.47
C ASN A 374 15.38 -22.83 62.94
N ASP A 375 14.58 -23.41 62.03
CA ASP A 375 13.17 -23.78 62.19
C ASP A 375 12.18 -22.67 62.61
N THR A 376 12.59 -21.41 62.56
CA THR A 376 11.68 -20.26 62.55
C THR A 376 11.35 -19.88 61.10
N TYR A 377 10.06 -19.75 60.78
CA TYR A 377 9.59 -19.21 59.49
C TYR A 377 9.99 -17.73 59.35
N VAL A 378 10.49 -17.34 58.18
CA VAL A 378 10.94 -15.96 57.91
C VAL A 378 10.07 -15.30 56.83
N SER A 379 9.81 -15.99 55.72
CA SER A 379 9.01 -15.50 54.60
C SER A 379 8.62 -16.64 53.66
N GLY A 380 7.74 -16.39 52.69
CA GLY A 380 7.42 -17.33 51.63
C GLY A 380 6.91 -16.63 50.37
N GLY A 381 6.73 -17.42 49.31
CA GLY A 381 6.15 -16.98 48.04
C GLY A 381 5.16 -18.01 47.52
N ASP A 382 4.03 -17.54 47.00
CA ASP A 382 3.10 -18.40 46.25
C ASP A 382 3.65 -18.67 44.85
N ALA A 383 3.33 -19.83 44.29
CA ALA A 383 3.82 -20.26 42.99
C ALA A 383 2.77 -21.13 42.28
N ASN A 384 2.64 -20.97 40.97
CA ASN A 384 1.73 -21.76 40.13
C ASN A 384 2.41 -22.17 38.81
N GLU A 385 3.74 -22.35 38.85
CA GLU A 385 4.59 -22.69 37.72
C GLU A 385 5.54 -23.85 38.11
N SER A 386 6.10 -24.55 37.11
CA SER A 386 7.18 -25.54 37.28
C SER A 386 8.53 -24.94 36.89
N LEU A 387 9.65 -25.57 37.27
CA LEU A 387 11.01 -25.10 36.95
C LEU A 387 11.35 -23.74 37.57
N ILE A 388 10.89 -23.53 38.81
CA ILE A 388 11.17 -22.32 39.60
C ILE A 388 12.63 -22.32 40.05
N THR A 389 13.30 -21.18 39.92
CA THR A 389 14.63 -20.92 40.49
C THR A 389 14.53 -19.80 41.52
N VAL A 390 15.14 -19.99 42.69
CA VAL A 390 15.26 -18.94 43.73
C VAL A 390 16.73 -18.69 44.08
N THR A 391 17.05 -17.44 44.40
CA THR A 391 18.28 -17.10 45.12
C THR A 391 17.96 -17.04 46.61
N ILE A 392 18.74 -17.73 47.44
CA ILE A 392 18.50 -17.87 48.87
C ILE A 392 18.81 -16.55 49.58
N PRO A 393 17.85 -15.94 50.32
CA PRO A 393 18.09 -14.69 51.02
C PRO A 393 19.16 -14.79 52.12
N GLN A 394 19.67 -13.64 52.54
CA GLN A 394 20.52 -13.57 53.73
C GLN A 394 19.79 -14.11 54.98
N ASP A 395 20.56 -14.65 55.92
CA ASP A 395 20.08 -15.28 57.16
C ASP A 395 19.19 -16.54 57.02
N ILE A 396 18.92 -17.04 55.81
CA ILE A 396 18.14 -18.25 55.59
C ILE A 396 19.02 -19.50 55.65
N THR A 397 18.55 -20.54 56.36
CA THR A 397 19.25 -21.82 56.55
C THR A 397 18.52 -23.01 55.94
N ALA A 398 17.21 -22.88 55.67
CA ALA A 398 16.43 -23.88 54.93
C ALA A 398 15.36 -23.25 54.03
N ILE A 399 15.05 -23.91 52.92
CA ILE A 399 13.82 -23.70 52.14
C ILE A 399 12.93 -24.95 52.31
N LYS A 400 11.62 -24.75 52.50
CA LYS A 400 10.63 -25.81 52.62
C LYS A 400 9.60 -25.69 51.49
N ILE A 401 9.34 -26.81 50.81
CA ILE A 401 8.57 -26.84 49.56
C ILE A 401 7.46 -27.92 49.66
N PRO A 402 6.19 -27.63 49.33
CA PRO A 402 5.12 -28.62 49.29
C PRO A 402 5.35 -29.67 48.20
N VAL A 403 5.15 -30.94 48.53
CA VAL A 403 5.24 -32.07 47.59
C VAL A 403 3.96 -32.92 47.66
N SER A 404 3.42 -33.29 46.50
CA SER A 404 2.25 -34.17 46.41
C SER A 404 2.62 -35.59 46.88
N LEU A 405 1.77 -36.19 47.71
CA LEU A 405 1.84 -37.59 48.10
C LEU A 405 0.83 -38.47 47.34
N ARG A 406 0.04 -37.90 46.42
CA ARG A 406 -0.88 -38.62 45.53
C ARG A 406 -0.11 -39.28 44.38
N ASP A 407 -0.35 -40.57 44.16
CA ASP A 407 0.31 -41.33 43.08
C ASP A 407 -0.48 -41.20 41.76
N THR A 408 -0.48 -39.98 41.21
CA THR A 408 -1.15 -39.62 39.95
C THR A 408 -0.12 -39.34 38.85
N ASP A 409 -0.43 -39.63 37.58
CA ASP A 409 0.50 -39.53 36.45
C ASP A 409 1.22 -38.18 36.27
N THR A 410 0.65 -37.09 36.79
CA THR A 410 1.24 -35.73 36.76
C THR A 410 2.14 -35.39 37.94
N PHE A 411 2.20 -36.21 39.01
CA PHE A 411 2.84 -35.89 40.29
C PHE A 411 3.44 -37.11 41.00
N LYS A 412 4.12 -38.00 40.27
CA LYS A 412 4.68 -39.23 40.87
C LYS A 412 5.86 -38.94 41.81
N LYS A 413 5.96 -39.77 42.86
CA LYS A 413 6.99 -39.74 43.92
C LYS A 413 8.40 -40.17 43.47
N ARG A 414 8.76 -39.87 42.22
CA ARG A 414 10.07 -40.18 41.61
C ARG A 414 10.64 -39.00 40.83
N ASP A 415 9.83 -37.99 40.53
CA ASP A 415 10.13 -36.98 39.52
C ASP A 415 10.32 -35.57 40.11
N PHE A 416 10.59 -35.44 41.41
CA PHE A 416 10.98 -34.17 42.06
C PHE A 416 12.50 -34.11 42.14
N CYS A 417 13.09 -33.21 41.36
CA CYS A 417 14.53 -33.02 41.24
C CYS A 417 14.89 -31.58 41.66
N ILE A 418 15.98 -31.46 42.40
CA ILE A 418 16.57 -30.18 42.82
C ILE A 418 17.92 -30.03 42.13
N VAL A 419 18.18 -28.86 41.55
CA VAL A 419 19.51 -28.46 41.08
C VAL A 419 20.01 -27.35 42.01
N ARG A 420 21.25 -27.48 42.49
CA ARG A 420 21.98 -26.43 43.22
C ARG A 420 23.00 -25.78 42.27
N GLY A 421 23.15 -24.46 42.37
CA GLY A 421 23.96 -23.66 41.47
C GLY A 421 23.13 -22.95 40.40
N SER A 422 23.72 -21.93 39.78
CA SER A 422 23.06 -21.11 38.77
C SER A 422 22.99 -21.81 37.40
N LYS A 423 22.12 -21.30 36.53
CA LYS A 423 22.38 -21.31 35.08
C LYS A 423 23.82 -20.81 34.83
N ILE A 424 24.47 -21.26 33.75
CA ILE A 424 25.67 -20.59 33.20
C ILE A 424 25.24 -19.43 32.28
N ALA A 425 24.27 -18.66 32.75
CA ALA A 425 23.65 -17.47 32.15
C ALA A 425 22.92 -16.73 33.29
N ASP A 426 22.88 -15.40 33.24
CA ASP A 426 22.07 -14.55 34.14
C ASP A 426 22.50 -14.51 35.63
N ALA A 427 23.80 -14.36 35.90
CA ALA A 427 24.29 -13.90 37.20
C ALA A 427 24.14 -12.37 37.33
N TYR A 428 22.98 -11.90 37.82
CA TYR A 428 22.71 -10.46 38.00
C TYR A 428 23.40 -9.89 39.26
N PRO A 429 24.03 -8.69 39.20
CA PRO A 429 24.80 -8.14 40.32
C PRO A 429 23.96 -7.67 41.51
N GLN A 430 24.52 -7.83 42.71
CA GLN A 430 23.80 -7.88 44.00
C GLN A 430 23.40 -6.52 44.61
N ASN A 431 23.52 -5.41 43.87
CA ASN A 431 23.70 -4.07 44.46
C ASN A 431 22.42 -3.22 44.64
N ASN A 432 21.25 -3.67 44.15
CA ASN A 432 19.99 -2.90 44.19
C ASN A 432 18.94 -3.49 45.15
N VAL A 433 19.28 -3.54 46.44
CA VAL A 433 18.40 -3.85 47.59
C VAL A 433 18.58 -2.66 48.56
N ILE A 434 17.62 -2.12 49.33
CA ILE A 434 16.77 -2.61 50.44
C ILE A 434 15.74 -1.48 50.74
N PRO A 435 14.59 -1.63 51.45
CA PRO A 435 13.56 -2.68 51.50
C PRO A 435 12.12 -2.19 51.19
N LYS A 436 11.29 -3.01 50.51
CA LYS A 436 9.84 -3.27 50.76
C LYS A 436 9.13 -3.77 49.49
N THR A 437 8.04 -4.52 49.70
CA THR A 437 6.94 -4.80 48.75
C THR A 437 7.31 -5.21 47.32
N TRP A 438 7.35 -6.54 47.11
CA TRP A 438 6.57 -7.27 46.09
C TRP A 438 6.34 -6.61 44.71
N ILE A 439 6.80 -7.28 43.64
CA ILE A 439 6.30 -7.07 42.27
C ILE A 439 5.74 -8.42 41.76
N PRO A 440 4.45 -8.50 41.36
CA PRO A 440 3.88 -9.73 40.81
C PRO A 440 4.25 -9.97 39.34
N SER A 441 4.12 -11.23 38.95
CA SER A 441 4.17 -11.81 37.61
C SER A 441 4.23 -10.89 36.37
N LYS A 442 5.21 -11.17 35.50
CA LYS A 442 4.97 -11.32 34.05
C LYS A 442 6.10 -12.07 33.31
N ASN A 443 5.67 -13.09 32.57
CA ASN A 443 6.25 -13.60 31.32
C ASN A 443 7.70 -14.15 31.35
N VAL A 444 7.84 -15.43 31.70
CA VAL A 444 8.69 -16.35 30.92
C VAL A 444 7.78 -17.41 30.31
N SER A 445 7.62 -17.42 28.99
CA SER A 445 6.79 -18.40 28.28
C SER A 445 7.68 -19.37 27.51
N LEU A 446 7.61 -20.66 27.85
CA LEU A 446 8.26 -21.74 27.10
C LEU A 446 7.21 -22.48 26.28
N GLN A 447 7.16 -22.24 24.97
CA GLN A 447 6.40 -23.11 24.06
C GLN A 447 7.15 -24.45 23.88
N VAL A 448 6.57 -25.54 24.39
CA VAL A 448 7.13 -26.89 24.30
C VAL A 448 6.75 -27.54 22.96
N GLY A 449 7.44 -27.17 21.89
CA GLY A 449 7.31 -27.79 20.57
C GLY A 449 8.23 -29.01 20.35
N ASP A 450 9.47 -28.91 20.85
CA ASP A 450 10.61 -29.76 20.48
C ASP A 450 11.16 -30.59 21.65
N GLY A 451 11.99 -31.59 21.35
CA GLY A 451 12.74 -32.41 22.30
C GLY A 451 14.18 -31.95 22.51
N MET A 452 14.83 -32.50 23.55
CA MET A 452 16.20 -32.17 23.96
C MET A 452 16.98 -33.45 24.32
N ILE A 453 18.17 -33.67 23.72
CA ILE A 453 19.04 -34.79 24.12
C ILE A 453 19.64 -34.51 25.49
N VAL A 454 19.55 -35.44 26.44
CA VAL A 454 20.19 -35.32 27.75
C VAL A 454 21.01 -36.55 28.12
N GLY A 455 21.99 -36.38 28.99
CA GLY A 455 22.75 -37.46 29.61
C GLY A 455 23.95 -36.95 30.39
N GLN A 456 25.00 -37.78 30.46
CA GLN A 456 26.34 -37.41 30.90
C GLN A 456 27.38 -37.73 29.81
N GLY A 457 28.50 -37.01 29.79
CA GLY A 457 29.58 -37.19 28.81
C GLY A 457 29.54 -36.19 27.65
N THR A 458 29.97 -36.64 26.47
CA THR A 458 30.20 -35.79 25.28
C THR A 458 29.62 -36.43 24.03
N ILE A 459 28.85 -35.67 23.24
CA ILE A 459 28.50 -36.05 21.87
C ILE A 459 29.74 -35.82 20.99
N ASN A 460 30.26 -36.89 20.40
CA ASN A 460 31.44 -36.84 19.53
C ASN A 460 31.02 -36.94 18.07
N ILE A 461 31.44 -35.98 17.26
CA ILE A 461 31.13 -35.89 15.84
C ILE A 461 32.38 -36.30 15.07
N THR A 462 32.25 -37.26 14.15
CA THR A 462 33.38 -37.89 13.46
C THR A 462 33.08 -38.05 11.98
N PHE A 463 34.07 -37.78 11.13
CA PHE A 463 34.03 -38.21 9.72
C PHE A 463 34.58 -39.65 9.63
N ASP A 464 33.82 -40.55 9.01
CA ASP A 464 34.05 -42.00 8.99
C ASP A 464 33.26 -42.60 7.81
N ASP A 465 33.73 -43.66 7.14
CA ASP A 465 33.04 -44.26 5.98
C ASP A 465 32.55 -43.25 4.90
N GLU A 466 33.36 -42.22 4.58
CA GLU A 466 33.02 -41.08 3.69
C GLU A 466 31.82 -40.21 4.14
N GLN A 467 31.30 -40.38 5.37
CA GLN A 467 30.16 -39.63 5.91
C GLN A 467 30.42 -39.05 7.31
N TRP A 468 29.73 -37.96 7.65
CA TRP A 468 29.69 -37.44 9.01
C TRP A 468 28.73 -38.25 9.90
N TYR A 469 29.18 -38.58 11.12
CA TYR A 469 28.40 -39.28 12.13
C TYR A 469 28.35 -38.52 13.45
N MET A 470 27.19 -38.55 14.10
CA MET A 470 27.00 -38.17 15.49
C MET A 470 27.09 -39.41 16.39
N ASN A 471 27.98 -39.39 17.37
CA ASN A 471 28.16 -40.46 18.35
C ASN A 471 27.75 -39.97 19.75
N LEU A 472 26.74 -40.61 20.32
CA LEU A 472 26.14 -40.28 21.61
C LEU A 472 26.75 -41.12 22.76
N PRO A 473 26.91 -40.55 23.97
CA PRO A 473 27.13 -41.32 25.19
C PRO A 473 26.06 -42.40 25.42
N GLN A 474 26.42 -43.52 26.08
CA GLN A 474 25.50 -44.63 26.32
C GLN A 474 24.22 -44.21 27.05
N GLU A 475 24.34 -43.35 28.06
CA GLU A 475 23.18 -42.85 28.84
C GLU A 475 22.42 -41.69 28.19
N SER A 476 22.58 -41.47 26.88
CA SER A 476 21.84 -40.41 26.16
C SER A 476 20.36 -40.77 25.95
N GLN A 477 19.49 -39.85 26.35
CA GLN A 477 18.03 -39.90 26.28
C GLN A 477 17.48 -38.64 25.60
N VAL A 478 16.20 -38.59 25.24
CA VAL A 478 15.51 -37.37 24.79
C VAL A 478 14.42 -36.98 25.79
N VAL A 479 14.46 -35.73 26.26
CA VAL A 479 13.38 -35.10 27.02
C VAL A 479 12.35 -34.54 26.06
N TYR A 480 11.10 -34.96 26.18
CA TYR A 480 9.96 -34.38 25.45
C TYR A 480 8.67 -34.49 26.25
N ARG A 481 7.87 -33.42 26.32
CA ARG A 481 6.58 -33.37 27.06
C ARG A 481 6.63 -34.06 28.43
N SER A 482 7.65 -33.70 29.23
CA SER A 482 7.93 -34.24 30.57
C SER A 482 8.26 -35.74 30.66
N ARG A 483 8.61 -36.39 29.55
CA ARG A 483 9.14 -37.77 29.52
C ARG A 483 10.61 -37.75 29.13
N MET A 484 11.43 -38.62 29.72
CA MET A 484 12.76 -38.96 29.20
C MET A 484 12.70 -40.32 28.50
N MET A 485 13.19 -40.39 27.27
CA MET A 485 13.07 -41.56 26.39
C MET A 485 14.47 -41.99 25.92
N PRO A 486 14.92 -43.23 26.16
CA PRO A 486 16.29 -43.63 25.83
C PRO A 486 16.50 -43.76 24.32
N ILE A 487 17.62 -43.21 23.82
CA ILE A 487 17.96 -43.27 22.39
C ILE A 487 18.60 -44.62 22.09
N SER A 488 18.00 -45.42 21.20
CA SER A 488 18.48 -46.78 20.89
C SER A 488 19.68 -46.82 19.93
N ASN A 489 19.81 -45.87 19.02
CA ASN A 489 20.98 -45.76 18.12
C ASN A 489 22.00 -44.74 18.64
N LYS A 490 23.22 -45.21 18.96
CA LYS A 490 24.29 -44.34 19.51
C LYS A 490 25.25 -43.77 18.46
N LYS A 491 25.40 -44.39 17.29
CA LYS A 491 26.02 -43.78 16.08
C LYS A 491 24.89 -43.44 15.10
N VAL A 492 24.82 -42.19 14.65
CA VAL A 492 23.74 -41.63 13.82
C VAL A 492 24.35 -40.96 12.61
N ALA A 493 23.98 -41.39 11.40
CA ALA A 493 24.47 -40.80 10.15
C ALA A 493 23.89 -39.39 9.95
N LEU A 494 24.71 -38.46 9.49
CA LEU A 494 24.32 -37.07 9.24
C LEU A 494 24.15 -36.87 7.74
N VAL A 495 22.90 -36.95 7.26
CA VAL A 495 22.58 -36.82 5.82
C VAL A 495 22.31 -35.36 5.46
N GLY A 496 22.94 -34.87 4.40
CA GLY A 496 22.71 -33.51 3.86
C GLY A 496 23.92 -32.58 3.85
N LEU A 497 24.89 -32.74 4.77
CA LEU A 497 26.17 -32.01 4.67
C LEU A 497 26.83 -32.28 3.30
N GLY A 498 27.40 -31.23 2.71
CA GLY A 498 27.91 -31.28 1.32
C GLY A 498 26.97 -30.63 0.28
N HIS A 499 25.73 -30.29 0.67
CA HIS A 499 24.84 -29.45 -0.11
C HIS A 499 24.52 -28.14 0.64
N SER A 500 23.88 -27.17 -0.03
CA SER A 500 23.43 -25.90 0.57
C SER A 500 22.22 -26.05 1.52
N ARG A 501 22.12 -27.19 2.21
CA ARG A 501 21.03 -27.58 3.11
C ARG A 501 21.59 -28.34 4.30
N GLY A 502 21.16 -27.99 5.51
CA GLY A 502 21.61 -28.64 6.73
C GLY A 502 21.00 -30.02 6.96
N THR A 503 21.62 -30.78 7.85
CA THR A 503 21.05 -32.00 8.42
C THR A 503 20.10 -31.62 9.54
N TRP A 504 18.82 -31.94 9.38
CA TRP A 504 17.80 -31.89 10.41
C TRP A 504 17.79 -33.19 11.21
N ILE A 505 17.54 -33.11 12.52
CA ILE A 505 17.65 -34.22 13.47
C ILE A 505 16.35 -34.33 14.27
N TYR A 506 15.73 -35.50 14.22
CA TYR A 506 14.48 -35.80 14.91
C TYR A 506 14.61 -37.06 15.76
N PHE A 507 13.94 -37.12 16.90
CA PHE A 507 13.70 -38.35 17.64
C PHE A 507 12.33 -38.93 17.25
N ASN A 508 12.35 -40.16 16.75
CA ASN A 508 11.14 -40.90 16.39
C ASN A 508 10.62 -41.65 17.62
N ASP A 509 9.45 -41.25 18.15
CA ASP A 509 8.93 -41.76 19.42
C ASP A 509 8.32 -43.17 19.33
N ALA A 510 8.01 -43.64 18.13
CA ALA A 510 7.55 -45.01 17.86
C ALA A 510 8.71 -46.02 17.77
N THR A 511 9.91 -45.60 17.32
CA THR A 511 11.08 -46.49 17.12
C THR A 511 12.25 -46.23 18.07
N TRP A 512 12.17 -45.16 18.86
CA TRP A 512 13.16 -44.72 19.86
C TRP A 512 14.54 -44.48 19.24
N LYS A 513 14.57 -43.84 18.07
CA LYS A 513 15.78 -43.57 17.29
C LYS A 513 15.89 -42.11 16.94
N LEU A 514 17.11 -41.59 16.91
CA LEU A 514 17.38 -40.38 16.14
C LEU A 514 17.40 -40.72 14.65
N GLN A 515 16.70 -39.92 13.86
CA GLN A 515 16.65 -39.95 12.40
C GLN A 515 17.06 -38.59 11.84
N THR A 516 17.59 -38.58 10.63
CA THR A 516 18.17 -37.39 10.00
C THR A 516 17.68 -37.19 8.58
N PHE A 517 17.52 -35.93 8.17
CA PHE A 517 16.98 -35.54 6.87
C PHE A 517 17.69 -34.28 6.34
N SER A 518 17.76 -34.11 5.01
CA SER A 518 18.36 -32.94 4.35
C SER A 518 17.39 -31.76 4.15
N ALA A 519 16.24 -31.81 4.83
CA ALA A 519 15.17 -30.82 4.86
C ALA A 519 14.29 -31.08 6.11
N PRO A 520 13.42 -30.13 6.51
CA PRO A 520 12.39 -30.38 7.52
C PRO A 520 11.48 -31.56 7.14
N ASN A 521 10.95 -32.23 8.14
CA ASN A 521 9.96 -33.30 8.03
C ASN A 521 8.78 -33.01 8.96
N GLU A 522 7.55 -33.27 8.49
CA GLU A 522 6.28 -32.91 9.14
C GLU A 522 5.54 -34.13 9.75
N ASP A 523 6.13 -35.33 9.71
CA ASP A 523 5.59 -36.51 10.38
C ASP A 523 5.42 -36.27 11.89
N SER A 524 4.20 -36.42 12.39
CA SER A 524 3.83 -36.15 13.79
C SER A 524 4.48 -37.07 14.83
N ASN A 525 5.10 -38.17 14.40
CA ASN A 525 5.89 -39.08 15.24
C ASN A 525 7.37 -38.65 15.35
N LEU A 526 7.78 -37.61 14.62
CA LEU A 526 9.14 -37.05 14.62
C LEU A 526 9.21 -35.80 15.50
N ILE A 527 9.78 -35.98 16.69
CA ILE A 527 10.07 -34.88 17.62
C ILE A 527 11.35 -34.20 17.15
N SER A 528 11.28 -32.92 16.75
CA SER A 528 12.47 -32.13 16.42
C SER A 528 13.42 -32.08 17.61
N VAL A 529 14.72 -32.30 17.36
CA VAL A 529 15.79 -32.30 18.38
C VAL A 529 16.88 -31.28 18.03
N GLY A 530 17.07 -31.01 16.75
CA GLY A 530 17.98 -29.97 16.29
C GLY A 530 18.29 -30.01 14.80
N MET A 531 19.27 -29.18 14.40
CA MET A 531 19.85 -29.20 13.06
C MET A 531 21.35 -28.87 13.08
N MET A 532 22.02 -29.14 11.96
CA MET A 532 23.45 -28.92 11.74
C MET A 532 23.71 -28.39 10.33
N TYR A 533 24.64 -27.45 10.18
CA TYR A 533 24.98 -26.81 8.90
C TYR A 533 26.49 -26.69 8.70
N ASP A 534 26.96 -27.15 7.53
CA ASP A 534 28.20 -26.73 6.85
C ASP A 534 28.24 -27.33 5.43
N SER A 535 29.15 -26.86 4.57
CA SER A 535 29.42 -27.42 3.24
C SER A 535 30.50 -28.51 3.23
N PHE A 536 31.35 -28.63 4.25
CA PHE A 536 32.43 -29.62 4.32
C PHE A 536 32.61 -30.26 5.71
N GLU A 537 32.66 -29.49 6.80
CA GLU A 537 32.75 -30.01 8.18
C GLU A 537 31.66 -29.37 9.04
N PRO A 538 30.73 -30.11 9.67
CA PRO A 538 29.61 -29.51 10.41
C PRO A 538 30.12 -28.50 11.46
N SER A 539 29.85 -27.22 11.22
CA SER A 539 30.51 -26.11 11.92
C SER A 539 29.53 -25.26 12.72
N SER A 540 28.28 -25.20 12.25
CA SER A 540 27.14 -24.50 12.82
C SER A 540 26.10 -25.48 13.37
N TRP A 541 25.63 -25.25 14.59
CA TRP A 541 25.00 -26.27 15.44
C TRP A 541 23.78 -25.71 16.17
N ASN A 542 22.64 -26.38 16.02
CA ASN A 542 21.38 -26.05 16.68
C ASN A 542 20.78 -27.31 17.31
N ILE A 543 21.54 -27.98 18.19
CA ILE A 543 21.10 -29.18 18.91
C ILE A 543 20.69 -28.79 20.34
N LYS A 544 19.47 -29.14 20.73
CA LYS A 544 19.01 -28.95 22.11
C LYS A 544 19.63 -30.04 22.99
N THR A 545 20.63 -29.71 23.83
CA THR A 545 21.25 -30.68 24.74
C THR A 545 21.91 -30.07 25.99
N ASN A 546 22.07 -30.89 27.05
CA ASN A 546 22.95 -30.60 28.20
C ASN A 546 24.37 -31.19 28.06
N LEU A 547 24.62 -32.00 27.03
CA LEU A 547 25.89 -32.69 26.82
C LEU A 547 26.95 -31.76 26.23
N GLN A 548 28.22 -32.01 26.54
CA GLN A 548 29.32 -31.35 25.83
C GLN A 548 29.39 -31.83 24.37
N LEU A 549 29.96 -31.02 23.47
CA LEU A 549 30.15 -31.37 22.06
C LEU A 549 31.65 -31.40 21.69
N LYS A 550 32.04 -32.36 20.85
CA LYS A 550 33.37 -32.44 20.23
C LYS A 550 33.25 -32.76 18.74
N ILE A 551 34.16 -32.21 17.93
CA ILE A 551 34.31 -32.56 16.50
C ILE A 551 35.73 -33.10 16.33
N ASN A 552 35.85 -34.31 15.78
CA ASN A 552 37.14 -35.01 15.60
C ASN A 552 38.00 -34.98 16.91
N ASN A 553 37.34 -35.27 18.04
CA ASN A 553 37.84 -35.21 19.41
C ASN A 553 38.23 -33.81 19.98
N ASN A 554 38.20 -32.75 19.18
CA ASN A 554 38.46 -31.39 19.65
C ASN A 554 37.22 -30.78 20.33
N PRO A 555 37.33 -30.18 21.52
CA PRO A 555 36.21 -29.51 22.19
C PRO A 555 35.86 -28.19 21.50
N LYS A 556 34.56 -27.96 21.25
CA LYS A 556 34.02 -26.64 20.90
C LYS A 556 33.16 -26.11 22.05
N THR A 557 33.27 -24.82 22.33
CA THR A 557 32.36 -24.12 23.26
C THR A 557 30.94 -24.10 22.68
N LEU A 558 29.95 -24.44 23.51
CA LEU A 558 28.53 -24.37 23.13
C LEU A 558 28.07 -22.91 22.95
N GLY A 559 27.86 -22.50 21.71
CA GLY A 559 27.04 -21.33 21.40
C GLY A 559 25.58 -21.69 21.58
N VAL A 560 24.93 -21.17 22.63
CA VAL A 560 23.49 -21.43 22.87
C VAL A 560 22.67 -20.56 21.93
N ILE A 561 21.94 -21.22 21.03
CA ILE A 561 20.90 -20.60 20.22
C ILE A 561 19.55 -20.87 20.89
N THR A 562 19.03 -19.84 21.58
CA THR A 562 17.61 -19.73 21.96
C THR A 562 16.78 -19.40 20.71
N ASN A 563 15.44 -19.41 20.81
CA ASN A 563 14.57 -18.93 19.72
C ASN A 563 14.78 -17.43 19.39
N GLU A 564 15.57 -16.69 20.17
CA GLU A 564 15.97 -15.31 19.87
C GLU A 564 17.08 -15.28 18.80
N ASN A 565 17.90 -16.34 18.72
CA ASN A 565 18.93 -16.54 17.71
C ASN A 565 18.39 -17.34 16.51
N ILE A 566 17.21 -16.95 16.00
CA ILE A 566 16.95 -17.09 14.57
C ILE A 566 18.01 -16.22 13.87
N THR A 567 19.15 -16.82 13.50
CA THR A 567 20.17 -16.09 12.74
C THR A 567 19.52 -15.61 11.44
N PRO A 568 19.70 -14.36 11.00
CA PRO A 568 18.93 -13.82 9.88
C PRO A 568 19.17 -14.50 8.51
N SER A 569 20.14 -15.41 8.44
CA SER A 569 20.30 -16.42 7.39
C SER A 569 19.18 -17.49 7.33
N THR A 570 18.28 -17.54 8.33
CA THR A 570 17.21 -18.55 8.46
C THR A 570 15.78 -17.98 8.37
N THR A 571 15.61 -16.66 8.36
CA THR A 571 14.35 -15.99 7.98
C THR A 571 14.62 -14.96 6.90
N ILE A 572 13.84 -14.97 5.83
CA ILE A 572 13.94 -13.95 4.77
C ILE A 572 13.52 -12.60 5.39
N PRO A 573 14.43 -11.61 5.54
CA PRO A 573 14.05 -10.32 6.09
C PRO A 573 13.07 -9.59 5.16
N MET A 574 12.03 -9.01 5.75
CA MET A 574 10.98 -8.29 5.02
C MET A 574 11.07 -6.78 5.24
N ILE A 575 10.96 -6.01 4.16
CA ILE A 575 10.89 -4.55 4.17
C ILE A 575 9.44 -4.11 4.34
N SER A 576 9.19 -3.21 5.29
CA SER A 576 7.87 -2.71 5.67
C SER A 576 7.88 -1.20 5.96
N GLY A 577 6.70 -0.62 6.18
CA GLY A 577 6.50 0.81 6.45
C GLY A 577 5.91 1.59 5.26
N LEU A 578 5.55 2.85 5.52
CA LEU A 578 4.95 3.77 4.53
C LEU A 578 6.00 4.58 3.73
N GLY A 579 7.28 4.28 3.94
CA GLY A 579 8.41 4.92 3.27
C GLY A 579 8.59 4.53 1.80
N SER A 580 9.76 4.86 1.26
CA SER A 580 10.09 4.56 -0.13
C SER A 580 11.56 4.26 -0.37
N VAL A 581 11.83 3.46 -1.41
CA VAL A 581 13.17 3.28 -1.97
C VAL A 581 13.34 4.28 -3.11
N GLN A 582 14.42 5.04 -3.10
CA GLN A 582 14.76 6.06 -4.10
C GLN A 582 16.04 5.64 -4.83
N ILE A 583 15.95 5.36 -6.12
CA ILE A 583 17.08 5.06 -7.00
C ILE A 583 17.30 6.27 -7.91
N ASP A 584 18.50 6.85 -7.84
CA ASP A 584 18.98 7.92 -8.72
C ASP A 584 20.11 7.35 -9.59
N THR A 585 19.85 7.20 -10.89
CA THR A 585 20.80 6.63 -11.86
C THR A 585 21.86 7.63 -12.32
N ALA A 586 21.69 8.93 -12.04
CA ALA A 586 22.66 9.98 -12.38
C ALA A 586 23.65 10.25 -11.24
N ALA A 587 23.17 10.21 -9.99
CA ALA A 587 24.01 10.21 -8.79
C ALA A 587 24.58 8.82 -8.46
N ASN A 588 24.11 7.77 -9.15
CA ASN A 588 24.41 6.37 -8.87
C ASN A 588 24.12 5.96 -7.41
N THR A 589 22.95 6.32 -6.87
CA THR A 589 22.60 6.00 -5.47
C THR A 589 21.24 5.32 -5.31
N MET A 590 21.15 4.45 -4.29
CA MET A 590 19.91 3.84 -3.82
C MET A 590 19.73 4.12 -2.32
N SER A 591 18.63 4.77 -1.94
CA SER A 591 18.33 5.19 -0.56
C SER A 591 17.03 4.58 -0.06
N PHE A 592 16.95 4.24 1.22
CA PHE A 592 15.79 3.63 1.87
C PHE A 592 15.24 4.61 2.92
N ASN A 593 14.14 5.29 2.60
CA ASN A 593 13.66 6.43 3.37
C ASN A 593 12.40 6.04 4.15
N ASN A 594 12.41 6.13 5.49
CA ASN A 594 11.31 5.79 6.40
C ASN A 594 10.78 4.34 6.22
N LEU A 595 11.70 3.40 5.98
CA LEU A 595 11.43 1.97 5.83
C LEU A 595 12.03 1.19 6.99
N TYR A 596 11.36 0.09 7.35
CA TYR A 596 11.77 -0.83 8.41
C TYR A 596 12.09 -2.20 7.82
N ILE A 597 12.97 -2.93 8.48
CA ILE A 597 13.31 -4.32 8.18
C ILE A 597 12.90 -5.22 9.34
N SER A 598 12.17 -6.29 9.02
CA SER A 598 11.60 -7.23 9.98
C SER A 598 12.20 -8.63 9.75
N TYR A 599 12.70 -9.27 10.80
CA TYR A 599 13.34 -10.59 10.75
C TYR A 599 13.23 -11.30 12.11
N GLY A 600 12.86 -12.58 12.12
CA GLY A 600 12.48 -13.29 13.35
C GLY A 600 11.37 -12.55 14.12
N HIS A 601 11.69 -12.09 15.34
CA HIS A 601 10.84 -11.20 16.15
C HIS A 601 11.32 -9.73 16.18
N THR A 602 12.40 -9.41 15.49
CA THR A 602 12.99 -8.06 15.43
C THR A 602 12.31 -7.24 14.33
N THR A 603 12.17 -5.93 14.56
CA THR A 603 11.88 -4.95 13.50
C THR A 603 12.61 -3.66 13.83
N GLU A 604 13.39 -3.14 12.88
CA GLU A 604 14.16 -1.91 13.05
C GLU A 604 14.21 -1.05 11.79
N GLU A 605 14.50 0.25 11.95
CA GLU A 605 14.57 1.20 10.85
C GLU A 605 15.84 1.02 10.01
N ILE A 606 15.70 1.08 8.68
CA ILE A 606 16.80 0.91 7.72
C ILE A 606 17.67 2.18 7.69
N ASN A 607 18.50 2.36 8.71
CA ASN A 607 19.44 3.47 8.85
C ASN A 607 20.70 3.30 7.97
N SER A 608 20.51 3.10 6.67
CA SER A 608 21.59 2.96 5.68
C SER A 608 21.89 4.28 4.98
N ASN A 609 23.17 4.65 4.89
CA ASN A 609 23.64 5.65 3.92
C ASN A 609 23.28 5.22 2.48
N PRO A 610 23.09 6.16 1.54
CA PRO A 610 22.83 5.84 0.13
C PRO A 610 23.87 4.87 -0.46
N ILE A 611 23.39 3.74 -0.98
CA ILE A 611 24.21 2.68 -1.56
C ILE A 611 24.66 3.13 -2.95
N ASN A 612 25.96 3.05 -3.26
CA ASN A 612 26.43 3.34 -4.61
C ASN A 612 26.07 2.20 -5.57
N ILE A 613 25.17 2.45 -6.53
CA ILE A 613 24.64 1.42 -7.43
C ILE A 613 25.57 1.08 -8.60
N GLU A 614 26.51 1.97 -8.93
CA GLU A 614 27.52 1.75 -9.98
C GLU A 614 28.48 0.58 -9.63
N LYS A 615 28.64 0.31 -8.33
CA LYS A 615 29.37 -0.85 -7.79
C LYS A 615 28.53 -2.13 -7.74
N ILE A 616 27.21 -2.02 -7.93
CA ILE A 616 26.29 -3.16 -7.96
C ILE A 616 26.23 -3.69 -9.40
N LYS A 617 26.86 -4.83 -9.66
CA LYS A 617 26.77 -5.50 -10.97
C LYS A 617 25.31 -5.89 -11.24
N SER A 618 24.83 -5.68 -12.47
CA SER A 618 23.44 -6.02 -12.83
C SER A 618 23.16 -7.52 -12.64
N GLY A 619 22.09 -7.83 -11.91
CA GLY A 619 21.77 -9.19 -11.47
C GLY A 619 22.33 -9.57 -10.10
N ALA A 620 22.89 -8.61 -9.35
CA ALA A 620 23.33 -8.82 -7.98
C ALA A 620 22.15 -8.92 -7.00
N TRP A 621 22.28 -9.83 -6.04
CA TRP A 621 21.44 -9.93 -4.86
C TRP A 621 21.72 -8.79 -3.88
N LEU A 622 20.67 -8.29 -3.25
CA LEU A 622 20.72 -7.29 -2.19
C LEU A 622 20.55 -7.98 -0.83
N TYR A 623 21.39 -7.62 0.12
CA TYR A 623 21.37 -8.13 1.49
C TYR A 623 21.34 -7.00 2.49
N TYR A 624 20.71 -7.22 3.64
CA TYR A 624 20.95 -6.42 4.83
C TYR A 624 21.98 -7.13 5.72
N ASP A 625 23.01 -6.41 6.11
CA ASP A 625 24.02 -6.81 7.08
C ASP A 625 23.57 -6.38 8.48
N PHE A 626 23.33 -7.35 9.37
CA PHE A 626 22.77 -7.10 10.70
C PHE A 626 23.80 -6.67 11.75
N ASP A 627 25.10 -6.88 11.48
CA ASP A 627 26.17 -6.44 12.37
C ASP A 627 26.41 -4.93 12.20
N VAL A 628 26.47 -4.46 10.94
CA VAL A 628 26.76 -3.04 10.62
C VAL A 628 25.52 -2.22 10.27
N LYS A 629 24.34 -2.86 10.22
CA LYS A 629 23.00 -2.29 9.97
C LYS A 629 22.88 -1.52 8.66
N LYS A 630 23.37 -2.12 7.57
CA LYS A 630 23.41 -1.50 6.22
C LYS A 630 23.02 -2.50 5.15
N ILE A 631 22.60 -1.95 4.01
CA ILE A 631 22.36 -2.73 2.81
C ILE A 631 23.64 -2.83 1.98
N VAL A 632 23.89 -4.04 1.48
CA VAL A 632 25.06 -4.46 0.71
C VAL A 632 24.61 -5.33 -0.47
N SER A 633 25.52 -5.65 -1.39
CA SER A 633 25.20 -6.39 -2.62
C SER A 633 26.28 -7.40 -3.00
N SER A 634 25.90 -8.52 -3.61
CA SER A 634 26.85 -9.44 -4.28
C SER A 634 26.23 -10.11 -5.51
N LEU A 635 27.08 -10.60 -6.41
CA LEU A 635 26.64 -11.56 -7.44
C LEU A 635 26.42 -12.96 -6.88
N ASP A 636 27.19 -13.34 -5.86
CA ASP A 636 27.14 -14.68 -5.29
C ASP A 636 25.96 -14.82 -4.32
N GLU A 637 25.31 -15.99 -4.31
CA GLU A 637 24.28 -16.31 -3.33
C GLU A 637 24.91 -16.82 -2.02
N ASN A 638 24.43 -16.30 -0.88
CA ASN A 638 24.75 -16.79 0.47
C ASN A 638 26.19 -16.53 0.96
N ILE A 639 26.73 -15.33 0.66
CA ILE A 639 28.13 -14.94 0.94
C ILE A 639 28.47 -14.72 2.42
N SER A 640 27.48 -14.61 3.32
CA SER A 640 27.69 -14.40 4.76
C SER A 640 26.50 -14.89 5.57
N PHE A 641 26.76 -15.46 6.76
CA PHE A 641 25.74 -15.96 7.67
C PHE A 641 24.99 -14.84 8.44
N ASN A 642 25.60 -13.65 8.51
CA ASN A 642 25.05 -12.42 9.10
C ASN A 642 24.48 -11.46 8.04
N TRP A 643 24.29 -11.93 6.79
CA TRP A 643 23.65 -11.20 5.70
C TRP A 643 22.33 -11.87 5.32
N GLY A 644 21.24 -11.11 5.29
CA GLY A 644 19.89 -11.61 4.99
C GLY A 644 19.41 -11.04 3.67
N ASN A 645 18.97 -11.91 2.76
CA ASN A 645 18.53 -11.49 1.43
C ASN A 645 17.27 -10.61 1.54
N ILE A 646 17.34 -9.38 1.04
CA ILE A 646 16.21 -8.45 0.98
C ILE A 646 15.66 -8.27 -0.44
N GLY A 647 16.23 -8.94 -1.44
CA GLY A 647 15.85 -8.80 -2.85
C GLY A 647 17.03 -8.89 -3.82
N ALA A 648 16.86 -8.35 -5.02
CA ALA A 648 17.85 -8.33 -6.10
C ALA A 648 17.71 -7.10 -7.01
N TYR A 649 18.82 -6.67 -7.61
CA TYR A 649 18.90 -5.49 -8.46
C TYR A 649 19.56 -5.78 -9.82
N TRP A 650 18.82 -5.44 -10.88
CA TRP A 650 19.26 -5.47 -12.27
C TRP A 650 19.37 -4.02 -12.76
N TYR A 651 20.56 -3.45 -12.59
CA TYR A 651 20.90 -2.12 -13.08
C TYR A 651 20.55 -1.97 -14.59
N PRO A 652 19.92 -0.85 -15.01
CA PRO A 652 19.52 0.29 -14.17
C PRO A 652 18.10 0.19 -13.57
N ASN A 653 17.19 -0.55 -14.20
CA ASN A 653 15.74 -0.28 -14.13
C ASN A 653 14.87 -1.36 -13.46
N HIS A 654 15.39 -2.54 -13.10
CA HIS A 654 14.57 -3.62 -12.52
C HIS A 654 15.08 -4.00 -11.13
N ILE A 655 14.17 -4.01 -10.16
CA ILE A 655 14.45 -4.33 -8.76
C ILE A 655 13.31 -5.17 -8.19
N VAL A 656 13.66 -6.18 -7.40
CA VAL A 656 12.74 -6.99 -6.61
C VAL A 656 13.17 -6.85 -5.16
N LEU A 657 12.23 -6.63 -4.25
CA LEU A 657 12.48 -6.54 -2.81
C LEU A 657 11.52 -7.46 -2.05
N ASN A 658 11.97 -7.97 -0.91
CA ASN A 658 11.20 -8.86 -0.06
C ASN A 658 10.23 -8.02 0.78
N GLY A 659 9.03 -7.80 0.24
CA GLY A 659 8.04 -6.85 0.79
C GLY A 659 7.46 -5.97 -0.32
N ASN A 660 6.60 -5.01 0.04
CA ASN A 660 5.97 -4.09 -0.92
C ASN A 660 6.23 -2.60 -0.62
N PRO A 661 7.49 -2.14 -0.46
CA PRO A 661 7.79 -0.72 -0.35
C PRO A 661 7.41 0.01 -1.65
N THR A 662 7.08 1.30 -1.59
CA THR A 662 6.97 2.09 -2.82
C THR A 662 8.38 2.39 -3.34
N ILE A 663 8.67 2.04 -4.59
CA ILE A 663 9.97 2.24 -5.22
C ILE A 663 9.86 3.36 -6.25
N PHE A 664 10.90 4.20 -6.33
CA PHE A 664 11.07 5.22 -7.36
C PHE A 664 12.43 5.08 -8.05
N ILE A 665 12.46 5.27 -9.37
CA ILE A 665 13.67 5.30 -10.20
C ILE A 665 13.67 6.61 -10.98
N ASP A 666 14.70 7.44 -10.81
CA ASP A 666 14.80 8.82 -11.35
C ASP A 666 13.54 9.68 -11.06
N GLY A 667 12.96 9.47 -9.87
CA GLY A 667 11.72 10.11 -9.39
C GLY A 667 10.41 9.52 -9.93
N VAL A 668 10.46 8.52 -10.83
CA VAL A 668 9.27 7.85 -11.39
C VAL A 668 8.92 6.64 -10.53
N LYS A 669 7.64 6.48 -10.14
CA LYS A 669 7.21 5.30 -9.40
C LYS A 669 7.40 4.04 -10.26
N TYR A 670 8.20 3.11 -9.76
CA TYR A 670 8.41 1.80 -10.34
C TYR A 670 7.30 0.84 -9.91
N ASN A 671 6.86 0.00 -10.85
CA ASN A 671 5.92 -1.09 -10.58
C ASN A 671 6.68 -2.41 -10.69
N SER A 672 6.73 -3.19 -9.60
CA SER A 672 7.34 -4.53 -9.57
C SER A 672 6.50 -5.58 -10.30
N PHE A 673 5.24 -5.27 -10.61
CA PHE A 673 4.45 -5.98 -11.60
C PHE A 673 4.71 -5.34 -12.97
N GLU A 674 5.17 -6.15 -13.93
CA GLU A 674 5.41 -5.77 -15.32
C GLU A 674 4.24 -6.23 -16.21
N PRO A 675 3.07 -5.53 -16.21
CA PRO A 675 1.89 -5.99 -16.93
C PRO A 675 2.14 -6.18 -18.43
N LEU A 676 3.00 -5.34 -19.02
CA LEU A 676 3.30 -5.34 -20.44
C LEU A 676 4.63 -6.00 -20.80
N LYS A 677 5.15 -6.89 -19.94
CA LYS A 677 6.31 -7.73 -20.29
C LYS A 677 6.06 -8.44 -21.64
N GLY A 678 7.09 -8.52 -22.49
CA GLY A 678 7.00 -9.03 -23.86
C GLY A 678 6.40 -8.07 -24.90
N HIS A 679 5.72 -7.00 -24.50
CA HIS A 679 5.10 -6.04 -25.42
C HIS A 679 6.08 -4.93 -25.84
N LYS A 680 5.80 -4.32 -27.00
CA LYS A 680 6.57 -3.21 -27.58
C LYS A 680 5.65 -2.00 -27.81
N ILE A 681 6.12 -0.84 -27.39
CA ILE A 681 5.36 0.42 -27.44
C ILE A 681 6.03 1.40 -28.39
N ASN A 682 5.34 1.81 -29.45
CA ASN A 682 5.75 2.91 -30.30
C ASN A 682 5.11 4.22 -29.80
N VAL A 683 5.90 5.26 -29.55
CA VAL A 683 5.39 6.59 -29.20
C VAL A 683 5.64 7.57 -30.36
N LEU A 684 4.56 8.10 -30.91
CA LEU A 684 4.56 9.05 -32.03
C LEU A 684 4.09 10.42 -31.53
N GLY A 685 4.89 11.47 -31.76
CA GLY A 685 4.59 12.77 -31.16
C GLY A 685 5.56 13.90 -31.53
N ASP A 686 5.56 14.94 -30.71
CA ASP A 686 6.27 16.20 -30.96
C ASP A 686 7.52 16.40 -30.06
N SER A 687 7.90 17.66 -29.80
CA SER A 687 9.02 18.04 -28.92
C SER A 687 8.87 17.55 -27.49
N ILE A 688 7.64 17.35 -27.01
CA ILE A 688 7.35 16.78 -25.68
C ILE A 688 7.68 15.28 -25.69
N SER A 689 7.38 14.57 -26.78
CA SER A 689 7.81 13.17 -26.95
C SER A 689 9.33 13.08 -27.10
N GLN A 690 9.94 13.95 -27.90
CA GLN A 690 11.40 13.99 -28.09
C GLN A 690 12.17 14.28 -26.79
N GLY A 691 11.62 15.14 -25.91
CA GLY A 691 12.23 15.50 -24.62
C GLY A 691 12.96 16.84 -24.61
N ILE A 692 12.44 17.85 -25.32
CA ILE A 692 12.94 19.23 -25.22
C ILE A 692 12.76 19.75 -23.77
N ASN A 693 13.75 20.51 -23.28
CA ASN A 693 13.81 21.07 -21.91
C ASN A 693 13.81 20.06 -20.74
N THR A 694 14.14 18.79 -20.99
CA THR A 694 14.39 17.77 -19.96
C THR A 694 15.70 17.02 -20.19
N SER A 695 16.31 16.49 -19.12
CA SER A 695 17.44 15.55 -19.20
C SER A 695 17.00 14.14 -19.61
N LYS A 696 15.71 13.80 -19.46
CA LYS A 696 15.15 12.48 -19.75
C LYS A 696 13.67 12.63 -20.11
N SER A 697 13.29 12.19 -21.33
CA SER A 697 11.90 12.20 -21.80
C SER A 697 11.04 11.22 -21.01
N TYR A 698 9.73 11.50 -20.92
CA TYR A 698 8.75 10.59 -20.33
C TYR A 698 8.72 9.25 -21.09
N VAL A 699 9.02 9.25 -22.40
CA VAL A 699 9.04 8.06 -23.25
C VAL A 699 10.07 7.04 -22.76
N SER A 700 11.23 7.51 -22.31
CA SER A 700 12.27 6.66 -21.72
C SER A 700 11.84 6.03 -20.39
N ASP A 701 10.95 6.70 -19.65
CA ASP A 701 10.44 6.24 -18.35
C ASP A 701 9.21 5.32 -18.48
N LEU A 702 8.51 5.30 -19.63
CA LEU A 702 7.37 4.39 -19.83
C LEU A 702 7.76 2.92 -19.63
N LYS A 703 9.01 2.53 -19.94
CA LYS A 703 9.53 1.19 -19.65
C LYS A 703 9.46 0.86 -18.15
N THR A 704 9.84 1.81 -17.30
CA THR A 704 9.82 1.70 -15.83
C THR A 704 8.41 1.66 -15.24
N VAL A 705 7.41 2.23 -15.92
CA VAL A 705 6.01 2.28 -15.45
C VAL A 705 5.16 1.10 -15.96
N THR A 706 5.45 0.60 -17.17
CA THR A 706 4.66 -0.45 -17.85
C THR A 706 5.30 -1.84 -17.82
N GLY A 707 6.62 -1.93 -17.62
CA GLY A 707 7.37 -3.19 -17.74
C GLY A 707 7.59 -3.68 -19.17
N ALA A 708 7.28 -2.86 -20.19
CA ALA A 708 7.39 -3.24 -21.59
C ALA A 708 8.84 -3.51 -22.05
N ASP A 709 9.02 -4.52 -22.90
CA ASP A 709 10.33 -4.97 -23.37
C ASP A 709 11.05 -3.89 -24.20
N LEU A 710 10.29 -3.14 -25.00
CA LEU A 710 10.83 -2.07 -25.85
C LEU A 710 9.88 -0.87 -25.90
N ILE A 711 10.43 0.33 -25.69
CA ILE A 711 9.77 1.59 -26.02
C ILE A 711 10.55 2.26 -27.15
N ARG A 712 9.87 2.65 -28.23
CA ARG A 712 10.45 3.39 -29.35
C ARG A 712 9.93 4.83 -29.36
N ASN A 713 10.85 5.80 -29.44
CA ASN A 713 10.51 7.22 -29.47
C ASN A 713 10.61 7.77 -30.90
N TYR A 714 9.46 8.10 -31.49
CA TYR A 714 9.34 8.78 -32.79
C TYR A 714 8.88 10.24 -32.61
N GLY A 715 9.14 10.84 -31.44
CA GLY A 715 8.91 12.24 -31.17
C GLY A 715 9.86 13.16 -31.94
N VAL A 716 9.32 14.17 -32.64
CA VAL A 716 10.11 15.14 -33.42
C VAL A 716 9.69 16.57 -33.07
N ALA A 717 10.63 17.41 -32.64
CA ALA A 717 10.34 18.79 -32.26
C ALA A 717 9.69 19.60 -33.38
N GLY A 718 8.58 20.27 -33.05
CA GLY A 718 7.77 21.02 -34.00
C GLY A 718 6.83 20.17 -34.87
N ALA A 719 6.83 18.83 -34.79
CA ALA A 719 5.96 18.04 -35.66
C ALA A 719 4.46 18.27 -35.36
N SER A 720 3.68 18.55 -36.40
CA SER A 720 2.22 18.64 -36.37
C SER A 720 1.57 17.31 -36.78
N ILE A 721 0.31 17.06 -36.40
CA ILE A 721 -0.46 15.91 -36.89
C ILE A 721 -0.75 16.09 -38.39
N SER A 722 -1.16 17.29 -38.78
CA SER A 722 -1.56 17.65 -40.15
C SER A 722 -0.43 18.23 -40.99
N GLN A 723 -0.50 17.92 -42.29
CA GLN A 723 0.39 18.46 -43.32
C GLN A 723 0.15 19.96 -43.51
N LYS A 724 1.21 20.68 -43.83
CA LYS A 724 1.18 22.09 -44.18
C LYS A 724 0.37 22.34 -45.47
N SER A 725 -0.68 23.17 -45.37
CA SER A 725 -1.45 23.67 -46.52
C SER A 725 -0.87 24.94 -47.15
N ILE A 726 -0.24 25.80 -46.34
CA ILE A 726 0.27 27.12 -46.75
C ILE A 726 1.60 27.48 -46.07
N ASP A 727 2.48 28.18 -46.78
CA ASP A 727 3.70 28.77 -46.24
C ASP A 727 3.44 30.02 -45.40
N ARG A 728 2.85 29.80 -44.21
CA ARG A 728 2.55 30.85 -43.23
C ARG A 728 3.76 31.22 -42.36
N PHE A 729 4.60 30.24 -42.00
CA PHE A 729 5.78 30.40 -41.14
C PHE A 729 7.00 29.69 -41.75
N GLU A 730 8.18 30.30 -41.65
CA GLU A 730 9.45 29.73 -42.15
C GLU A 730 9.94 28.54 -41.29
N TRP A 731 9.62 28.56 -40.00
CA TRP A 731 9.91 27.52 -39.00
C TRP A 731 8.84 26.41 -38.94
N ASP A 732 7.88 26.44 -39.87
CA ASP A 732 6.95 25.35 -40.17
C ASP A 732 7.51 24.51 -41.32
N ASN A 733 8.59 23.79 -41.05
CA ASN A 733 9.32 22.96 -42.02
C ASN A 733 9.55 21.51 -41.53
N ILE A 734 8.86 21.13 -40.45
CA ILE A 734 8.96 19.81 -39.82
C ILE A 734 7.98 18.84 -40.48
N GLU A 735 8.43 17.60 -40.67
CA GLU A 735 7.61 16.52 -41.21
C GLU A 735 6.49 16.13 -40.24
N PRO A 736 5.22 16.10 -40.68
CA PRO A 736 4.08 15.83 -39.82
C PRO A 736 3.92 14.33 -39.50
N LEU A 737 3.16 14.01 -38.45
CA LEU A 737 2.90 12.63 -38.03
C LEU A 737 2.19 11.82 -39.14
N ILE A 738 1.31 12.45 -39.93
CA ILE A 738 0.64 11.80 -41.08
C ILE A 738 1.61 11.34 -42.18
N SER A 739 2.85 11.83 -42.21
CA SER A 739 3.93 11.33 -43.07
C SER A 739 4.87 10.40 -42.30
N SER A 740 5.33 10.82 -41.13
CA SER A 740 6.42 10.17 -40.40
C SER A 740 6.05 8.85 -39.72
N TYR A 741 4.75 8.57 -39.48
CA TYR A 741 4.28 7.29 -38.93
C TYR A 741 4.71 6.08 -39.78
N SER A 742 4.93 6.28 -41.08
CA SER A 742 5.38 5.27 -42.04
C SER A 742 6.76 4.68 -41.72
N ARG A 743 7.57 5.40 -40.92
CA ARG A 743 8.91 4.97 -40.46
C ARG A 743 8.90 4.21 -39.13
N MET A 744 7.73 4.00 -38.53
CA MET A 744 7.62 3.23 -37.30
C MET A 744 7.72 1.72 -37.57
N ASP A 745 8.44 1.01 -36.70
CA ASP A 745 8.59 -0.44 -36.76
C ASP A 745 7.23 -1.12 -36.54
N GLN A 746 6.86 -2.03 -37.45
CA GLN A 746 5.49 -2.57 -37.57
C GLN A 746 5.12 -3.64 -36.52
N ASP A 747 6.04 -3.99 -35.61
CA ASP A 747 5.92 -5.09 -34.65
C ASP A 747 5.50 -4.64 -33.24
N ALA A 748 4.80 -3.50 -33.14
CA ALA A 748 4.39 -2.87 -31.89
C ALA A 748 2.96 -3.21 -31.49
N ASP A 749 2.80 -3.66 -30.25
CA ASP A 749 1.54 -4.06 -29.63
C ASP A 749 0.76 -2.84 -29.10
N VAL A 750 1.45 -1.73 -28.82
CA VAL A 750 0.86 -0.47 -28.34
C VAL A 750 1.38 0.72 -29.15
N ILE A 751 0.49 1.64 -29.53
CA ILE A 751 0.85 2.91 -30.18
C ILE A 751 0.30 4.08 -29.36
N VAL A 752 1.19 4.93 -28.87
CA VAL A 752 0.85 6.16 -28.16
C VAL A 752 1.00 7.33 -29.12
N ILE A 753 -0.07 8.09 -29.34
CA ILE A 753 -0.02 9.33 -30.15
C ILE A 753 -0.19 10.53 -29.22
N PHE A 754 0.86 11.36 -29.09
CA PHE A 754 0.84 12.58 -28.26
C PHE A 754 1.37 13.78 -29.07
N ALA A 755 0.45 14.51 -29.69
CA ALA A 755 0.71 15.68 -30.52
C ALA A 755 -0.56 16.55 -30.64
N GLY A 756 -0.46 17.65 -31.38
CA GLY A 756 -1.58 18.55 -31.68
C GLY A 756 -1.37 19.99 -31.23
N VAL A 757 -0.41 20.25 -30.33
CA VAL A 757 -0.06 21.62 -29.91
C VAL A 757 0.59 22.40 -31.06
N ASN A 758 1.39 21.72 -31.90
CA ASN A 758 2.00 22.35 -33.08
C ASN A 758 0.96 22.66 -34.18
N ASP A 759 -0.11 21.88 -34.30
CA ASP A 759 -1.20 22.20 -35.22
C ASP A 759 -1.92 23.51 -34.84
N TRP A 760 -2.14 23.74 -33.54
CA TRP A 760 -2.62 25.02 -33.03
C TRP A 760 -1.59 26.14 -33.25
N VAL A 761 -0.33 25.93 -32.88
CA VAL A 761 0.78 26.90 -33.06
C VAL A 761 0.98 27.30 -34.52
N TYR A 762 0.91 26.38 -35.48
CA TYR A 762 1.05 26.70 -36.91
C TYR A 762 -0.22 27.29 -37.56
N GLY A 763 -1.35 27.33 -36.85
CA GLY A 763 -2.63 27.75 -37.44
C GLY A 763 -3.16 26.76 -38.48
N ARG A 764 -3.05 25.45 -38.22
CA ARG A 764 -3.64 24.43 -39.09
C ARG A 764 -5.16 24.52 -39.04
N GLN A 765 -5.81 24.50 -40.20
CA GLN A 765 -7.27 24.51 -40.28
C GLN A 765 -7.86 23.24 -39.67
N LEU A 766 -8.89 23.39 -38.83
CA LEU A 766 -9.45 22.26 -38.09
C LEU A 766 -10.07 21.20 -39.02
N GLY A 767 -10.77 21.64 -40.07
CA GLY A 767 -11.57 20.77 -40.96
C GLY A 767 -12.89 20.32 -40.33
N ASP A 768 -13.53 19.32 -40.94
CA ASP A 768 -14.73 18.66 -40.44
C ASP A 768 -14.46 17.21 -39.99
N ASP A 769 -15.35 16.64 -39.18
CA ASP A 769 -15.18 15.31 -38.56
C ASP A 769 -15.23 14.11 -39.54
N LYS A 770 -15.61 14.34 -40.79
CA LYS A 770 -15.62 13.34 -41.88
C LYS A 770 -14.50 13.56 -42.88
N SER A 771 -13.78 14.69 -42.81
CA SER A 771 -12.60 14.98 -43.61
C SER A 771 -11.60 13.82 -43.63
N VAL A 772 -10.94 13.66 -44.77
CA VAL A 772 -9.72 12.86 -44.98
C VAL A 772 -8.63 13.70 -45.66
N ASP A 773 -8.82 15.03 -45.74
CA ASP A 773 -7.80 15.96 -46.23
C ASP A 773 -6.70 16.09 -45.18
N ILE A 774 -5.53 15.50 -45.47
CA ILE A 774 -4.37 15.47 -44.60
C ILE A 774 -3.76 16.85 -44.31
N THR A 775 -4.21 17.90 -44.99
CA THR A 775 -3.83 19.29 -44.71
C THR A 775 -4.75 19.98 -43.69
N THR A 776 -5.84 19.32 -43.29
CA THR A 776 -6.71 19.70 -42.17
C THR A 776 -6.47 18.82 -40.95
N PHE A 777 -6.71 19.34 -39.75
CA PHE A 777 -6.46 18.61 -38.50
C PHE A 777 -7.28 17.33 -38.38
N TYR A 778 -8.61 17.42 -38.54
CA TYR A 778 -9.50 16.25 -38.54
C TYR A 778 -9.15 15.27 -39.68
N GLY A 779 -8.85 15.76 -40.88
CA GLY A 779 -8.56 14.89 -42.04
C GLY A 779 -7.24 14.14 -41.91
N ALA A 780 -6.21 14.79 -41.37
CA ALA A 780 -4.95 14.15 -41.01
C ALA A 780 -5.13 13.12 -39.90
N LEU A 781 -5.82 13.47 -38.81
CA LEU A 781 -6.02 12.55 -37.68
C LEU A 781 -6.88 11.35 -38.07
N ASN A 782 -7.97 11.55 -38.83
CA ASN A 782 -8.81 10.47 -39.34
C ASN A 782 -8.00 9.53 -40.25
N THR A 783 -7.19 10.07 -41.15
CA THR A 783 -6.34 9.26 -42.05
C THR A 783 -5.24 8.52 -41.28
N LEU A 784 -4.59 9.17 -40.33
CA LEU A 784 -3.57 8.57 -39.46
C LEU A 784 -4.13 7.39 -38.66
N LEU A 785 -5.28 7.57 -38.01
CA LEU A 785 -5.94 6.49 -37.25
C LEU A 785 -6.40 5.34 -38.16
N THR A 786 -6.89 5.64 -39.37
CA THR A 786 -7.27 4.62 -40.37
C THR A 786 -6.04 3.80 -40.79
N ASN A 787 -4.94 4.48 -41.13
CA ASN A 787 -3.71 3.82 -41.60
C ASN A 787 -3.05 3.01 -40.48
N LEU A 788 -2.99 3.53 -39.25
CA LEU A 788 -2.44 2.81 -38.10
C LEU A 788 -3.27 1.57 -37.75
N ARG A 789 -4.62 1.66 -37.76
CA ARG A 789 -5.49 0.48 -37.58
C ARG A 789 -5.28 -0.58 -38.67
N SER A 790 -4.94 -0.17 -39.89
CA SER A 790 -4.67 -1.10 -41.01
C SER A 790 -3.25 -1.69 -41.01
N GLN A 791 -2.26 -0.96 -40.48
CA GLN A 791 -0.86 -1.39 -40.44
C GLN A 791 -0.52 -2.20 -39.19
N TYR A 792 -1.17 -1.92 -38.06
CA TYR A 792 -0.94 -2.54 -36.76
C TYR A 792 -2.17 -3.32 -36.31
N VAL A 793 -2.49 -4.38 -37.05
CA VAL A 793 -3.68 -5.21 -36.80
C VAL A 793 -3.55 -5.93 -35.46
N GLY A 794 -4.45 -5.60 -34.53
CA GLY A 794 -4.47 -6.14 -33.17
C GLY A 794 -3.84 -5.24 -32.10
N ALA A 795 -3.08 -4.20 -32.50
CA ALA A 795 -2.43 -3.31 -31.55
C ALA A 795 -3.40 -2.32 -30.87
N THR A 796 -3.11 -2.00 -29.60
CA THR A 796 -3.82 -0.97 -28.84
C THR A 796 -3.26 0.41 -29.19
N ILE A 797 -4.01 1.17 -29.98
CA ILE A 797 -3.75 2.59 -30.25
C ILE A 797 -4.37 3.40 -29.12
N ILE A 798 -3.63 4.36 -28.53
CA ILE A 798 -4.14 5.35 -27.59
C ILE A 798 -3.83 6.77 -28.07
N LEU A 799 -4.71 7.72 -27.78
CA LEU A 799 -4.50 9.14 -28.01
C LEU A 799 -4.26 9.87 -26.68
N VAL A 800 -3.32 10.80 -26.67
CA VAL A 800 -3.02 11.69 -25.54
C VAL A 800 -3.24 13.12 -26.02
N THR A 801 -4.12 13.87 -25.34
CA THR A 801 -4.41 15.26 -25.71
C THR A 801 -3.23 16.17 -25.37
N PRO A 802 -2.97 17.25 -26.14
CA PRO A 802 -2.09 18.34 -25.75
C PRO A 802 -2.26 18.82 -24.31
N LEU A 803 -1.17 19.25 -23.68
CA LEU A 803 -1.22 19.93 -22.38
C LEU A 803 -1.81 21.34 -22.54
N GLN A 804 -2.31 21.92 -21.45
CA GLN A 804 -2.48 23.37 -21.40
C GLN A 804 -1.11 24.05 -21.50
N THR A 805 -1.03 25.11 -22.29
CA THR A 805 0.11 26.03 -22.41
C THR A 805 -0.24 27.37 -21.76
N ASP A 806 0.75 28.09 -21.21
CA ASP A 806 0.49 29.48 -20.79
C ASP A 806 0.62 30.41 -21.99
N TRP A 807 -0.49 30.55 -22.71
CA TRP A 807 -0.61 31.44 -23.86
C TRP A 807 -0.47 32.93 -23.53
N THR A 808 -0.45 33.32 -22.26
CA THR A 808 -0.22 34.73 -21.85
C THR A 808 1.26 35.08 -21.84
N THR A 809 2.15 34.11 -21.57
CA THR A 809 3.60 34.27 -21.70
C THR A 809 4.21 33.60 -22.93
N ARG A 810 3.45 32.74 -23.64
CA ARG A 810 3.82 32.17 -24.94
C ARG A 810 2.59 31.95 -25.84
N PRO A 811 2.12 33.00 -26.54
CA PRO A 811 1.10 32.89 -27.59
C PRO A 811 1.40 31.85 -28.68
N ALA A 812 0.37 31.46 -29.43
CA ALA A 812 0.50 30.55 -30.56
C ALA A 812 1.39 31.07 -31.70
N ASN A 813 1.32 32.39 -32.00
CA ASN A 813 1.81 32.94 -33.28
C ASN A 813 2.74 34.16 -33.18
N GLY A 814 3.21 34.50 -31.98
CA GLY A 814 4.05 35.67 -31.73
C GLY A 814 3.58 36.48 -30.53
N VAL A 815 4.47 37.32 -29.97
CA VAL A 815 4.31 37.92 -28.63
C VAL A 815 3.11 38.85 -28.42
N ASP A 816 2.42 39.27 -29.49
CA ASP A 816 1.43 40.35 -29.45
C ASP A 816 -0.02 39.89 -29.16
N ASP A 817 -0.36 38.59 -29.34
CA ASP A 817 -1.72 38.08 -29.13
C ASP A 817 -1.81 37.10 -27.94
N THR A 818 -2.00 37.64 -26.74
CA THR A 818 -2.20 36.86 -25.51
C THR A 818 -3.64 36.34 -25.33
N SER A 819 -4.50 36.34 -26.35
CA SER A 819 -5.90 35.91 -26.23
C SER A 819 -6.10 34.40 -26.07
N GLY A 820 -5.06 33.60 -26.31
CA GLY A 820 -5.13 32.13 -26.35
C GLY A 820 -5.63 31.55 -27.66
N LYS A 821 -5.90 32.40 -28.65
CA LYS A 821 -6.21 32.00 -30.01
C LYS A 821 -4.93 31.85 -30.85
N ASN A 822 -5.08 31.17 -31.98
CA ASN A 822 -4.15 31.23 -33.09
C ASN A 822 -4.67 32.14 -34.22
N VAL A 823 -3.87 32.27 -35.27
CA VAL A 823 -4.16 33.00 -36.53
C VAL A 823 -5.44 32.57 -37.28
N GLU A 824 -6.00 31.40 -37.02
CA GLU A 824 -7.31 30.98 -37.57
C GLU A 824 -8.47 31.33 -36.60
N GLY A 825 -8.18 31.99 -35.47
CA GLY A 825 -9.13 32.37 -34.44
C GLY A 825 -9.48 31.26 -33.43
N LEU A 826 -8.76 30.13 -33.48
CA LEU A 826 -9.03 28.89 -32.74
C LEU A 826 -8.18 28.76 -31.47
N TYR A 827 -8.75 28.16 -30.43
CA TYR A 827 -8.06 27.82 -29.18
C TYR A 827 -7.41 26.42 -29.27
N LEU A 828 -6.38 26.16 -28.46
CA LEU A 828 -5.80 24.83 -28.32
C LEU A 828 -6.86 23.77 -27.92
N LYS A 829 -7.89 24.19 -27.17
CA LYS A 829 -9.04 23.35 -26.80
C LYS A 829 -9.80 22.80 -28.02
N ASP A 830 -9.89 23.55 -29.12
CA ASP A 830 -10.64 23.12 -30.31
C ASP A 830 -9.98 21.88 -30.97
N TYR A 831 -8.63 21.83 -30.94
CA TYR A 831 -7.84 20.68 -31.38
C TYR A 831 -7.93 19.50 -30.38
N VAL A 832 -7.97 19.79 -29.08
CA VAL A 832 -8.18 18.79 -28.01
C VAL A 832 -9.56 18.12 -28.12
N ASP A 833 -10.61 18.90 -28.39
CA ASP A 833 -11.96 18.39 -28.59
C ASP A 833 -12.06 17.62 -29.93
N ALA A 834 -11.35 18.06 -30.98
CA ALA A 834 -11.23 17.31 -32.23
C ALA A 834 -10.53 15.95 -32.05
N ILE A 835 -9.46 15.87 -31.23
CA ILE A 835 -8.83 14.59 -30.87
C ILE A 835 -9.86 13.65 -30.22
N LYS A 836 -10.60 14.14 -29.22
CA LYS A 836 -11.64 13.36 -28.52
C LYS A 836 -12.75 12.89 -29.47
N LYS A 837 -13.15 13.74 -30.41
CA LYS A 837 -14.22 13.44 -31.38
C LYS A 837 -13.79 12.47 -32.48
N SER A 838 -12.57 12.56 -32.99
CA SER A 838 -12.03 11.55 -33.92
C SER A 838 -11.79 10.21 -33.22
N ALA A 839 -11.32 10.20 -31.97
CA ALA A 839 -10.99 8.95 -31.28
C ALA A 839 -12.19 7.99 -31.15
N SER A 840 -13.38 8.50 -30.81
CA SER A 840 -14.59 7.69 -30.66
C SER A 840 -15.03 7.02 -31.96
N LYS A 841 -14.85 7.69 -33.11
CA LYS A 841 -15.10 7.18 -34.47
C LYS A 841 -14.24 5.95 -34.83
N TYR A 842 -13.07 5.79 -34.20
CA TYR A 842 -12.13 4.68 -34.43
C TYR A 842 -12.01 3.70 -33.25
N ALA A 843 -12.89 3.82 -32.25
CA ALA A 843 -12.85 3.08 -30.99
C ALA A 843 -11.46 3.15 -30.29
N VAL A 844 -10.87 4.34 -30.27
CA VAL A 844 -9.56 4.63 -29.66
C VAL A 844 -9.77 5.31 -28.30
N PRO A 845 -9.20 4.79 -27.20
CA PRO A 845 -9.25 5.47 -25.90
C PRO A 845 -8.37 6.73 -25.87
N VAL A 846 -8.80 7.74 -25.11
CA VAL A 846 -8.14 9.05 -25.01
C VAL A 846 -7.78 9.39 -23.57
N LEU A 847 -6.54 9.80 -23.34
CA LEU A 847 -6.08 10.38 -22.08
C LEU A 847 -6.15 11.92 -22.16
N ASP A 848 -7.08 12.51 -21.43
CA ASP A 848 -7.36 13.95 -21.42
C ASP A 848 -6.43 14.75 -20.48
N LEU A 849 -5.14 14.79 -20.79
CA LEU A 849 -4.16 15.56 -20.02
C LEU A 849 -4.43 17.08 -20.05
N TYR A 850 -5.14 17.59 -21.08
CA TYR A 850 -5.53 19.00 -21.16
C TYR A 850 -6.40 19.41 -19.97
N SER A 851 -7.37 18.57 -19.59
CA SER A 851 -8.31 18.88 -18.50
C SER A 851 -7.87 18.37 -17.14
N SER A 852 -6.91 17.43 -17.07
CA SER A 852 -6.64 16.63 -15.86
C SER A 852 -5.23 16.73 -15.28
N MET A 853 -4.30 17.41 -15.97
CA MET A 853 -2.87 17.33 -15.62
C MET A 853 -2.25 18.64 -15.14
N PHE A 854 -2.20 19.67 -15.99
CA PHE A 854 -1.37 20.87 -15.79
C PHE A 854 -2.22 22.15 -15.79
N TYR A 855 -1.84 23.12 -14.95
CA TYR A 855 -2.44 24.45 -14.90
C TYR A 855 -1.34 25.53 -14.95
N PRO A 856 -0.86 25.89 -16.16
CA PRO A 856 0.38 26.66 -16.32
C PRO A 856 0.23 28.16 -16.00
N PHE A 857 -1.00 28.66 -15.80
CA PHE A 857 -1.26 30.04 -15.40
C PHE A 857 -0.92 30.32 -13.92
N ASN A 858 -0.76 29.28 -13.09
CA ASN A 858 -0.15 29.44 -11.78
C ASN A 858 1.38 29.53 -11.93
N LYS A 859 1.97 30.64 -11.49
CA LYS A 859 3.41 30.90 -11.63
C LYS A 859 4.28 29.80 -11.01
N ASP A 860 4.01 29.40 -9.77
CA ASP A 860 4.88 28.44 -9.06
C ASP A 860 4.73 27.02 -9.64
N PHE A 861 3.56 26.70 -10.19
CA PHE A 861 3.35 25.52 -11.02
C PHE A 861 4.20 25.58 -12.30
N LYS A 862 4.16 26.71 -13.03
CA LYS A 862 4.90 26.91 -14.28
C LYS A 862 6.42 26.83 -14.07
N ASP A 863 6.94 27.54 -13.06
CA ASP A 863 8.36 27.54 -12.71
C ASP A 863 8.87 26.12 -12.35
N LYS A 864 8.02 25.27 -11.78
CA LYS A 864 8.36 23.88 -11.43
C LYS A 864 8.20 22.90 -12.59
N TYR A 865 7.13 23.03 -13.37
CA TYR A 865 6.68 21.99 -14.31
C TYR A 865 6.75 22.36 -15.79
N MET A 866 6.85 23.64 -16.18
CA MET A 866 6.81 24.10 -17.58
C MET A 866 7.44 25.50 -17.75
N THR A 867 8.75 25.64 -17.51
CA THR A 867 9.43 26.94 -17.40
C THR A 867 9.33 27.84 -18.65
N ASP A 868 9.25 27.26 -19.86
CA ASP A 868 9.12 28.02 -21.11
C ASP A 868 7.66 28.15 -21.61
N SER A 869 6.68 27.88 -20.75
CA SER A 869 5.23 27.93 -21.02
C SER A 869 4.69 26.92 -22.03
N LEU A 870 5.51 25.96 -22.50
CA LEU A 870 5.09 24.88 -23.43
C LEU A 870 5.67 23.51 -23.07
N HIS A 871 6.98 23.41 -22.86
CA HIS A 871 7.67 22.14 -22.68
C HIS A 871 7.73 21.76 -21.20
N PRO A 872 7.37 20.53 -20.81
CA PRO A 872 7.50 20.08 -19.43
C PRO A 872 8.96 20.05 -18.98
N THR A 873 9.21 20.42 -17.72
CA THR A 873 10.51 20.17 -17.07
C THR A 873 10.68 18.67 -16.79
N ARG A 874 11.86 18.22 -16.32
CA ARG A 874 12.05 16.84 -15.82
C ARG A 874 10.97 16.41 -14.82
N ALA A 875 10.55 17.32 -13.92
CA ALA A 875 9.47 17.06 -12.96
C ALA A 875 8.10 16.88 -13.64
N GLY A 876 7.86 17.56 -14.77
CA GLY A 876 6.68 17.36 -15.60
C GLY A 876 6.72 16.04 -16.38
N HIS A 877 7.89 15.65 -16.89
CA HIS A 877 8.07 14.36 -17.58
C HIS A 877 7.86 13.14 -16.67
N ILE A 878 8.24 13.24 -15.39
CA ILE A 878 7.92 12.22 -14.38
C ILE A 878 6.39 12.02 -14.26
N LEU A 879 5.62 13.12 -14.20
CA LEU A 879 4.16 13.06 -14.15
C LEU A 879 3.55 12.55 -15.46
N LEU A 880 4.14 12.86 -16.62
CA LEU A 880 3.71 12.32 -17.91
C LEU A 880 3.88 10.79 -17.95
N ALA A 881 5.02 10.28 -17.50
CA ALA A 881 5.29 8.84 -17.46
C ALA A 881 4.29 8.11 -16.52
N ASP A 882 4.01 8.67 -15.34
CA ASP A 882 3.01 8.13 -14.41
C ASP A 882 1.60 8.07 -15.03
N ARG A 883 1.14 9.17 -15.65
CA ARG A 883 -0.22 9.26 -16.20
C ARG A 883 -0.41 8.44 -17.48
N ILE A 884 0.52 8.55 -18.42
CA ILE A 884 0.46 7.81 -19.69
C ILE A 884 0.69 6.32 -19.43
N GLY A 885 1.66 5.94 -18.60
CA GLY A 885 1.95 4.54 -18.27
C GLY A 885 0.81 3.84 -17.54
N LYS A 886 0.13 4.50 -16.59
CA LYS A 886 -1.09 3.96 -15.97
C LYS A 886 -2.20 3.77 -17.00
N PHE A 887 -2.48 4.76 -17.83
CA PHE A 887 -3.53 4.67 -18.83
C PHE A 887 -3.26 3.56 -19.86
N ILE A 888 -2.00 3.33 -20.23
CA ILE A 888 -1.59 2.16 -21.04
C ILE A 888 -1.95 0.86 -20.31
N ASN A 889 -1.53 0.70 -19.05
CA ASN A 889 -1.80 -0.49 -18.22
C ASN A 889 -3.30 -0.69 -17.87
N GLU A 890 -4.19 0.25 -18.21
CA GLU A 890 -5.64 0.11 -18.07
C GLU A 890 -6.38 -0.19 -19.40
N LYS A 891 -5.66 -0.28 -20.53
CA LYS A 891 -6.25 -0.39 -21.88
C LYS A 891 -5.62 -1.53 -22.71
N VAL A 892 -4.71 -2.28 -22.10
CA VAL A 892 -4.03 -3.48 -22.59
C VAL A 892 -4.14 -4.52 -21.48
#